data_AF-A0A7C6QNN9-F1
#
_entry.id   AF-A0A7C6QNN9-F1
#
_cell.length_a   1.000
_cell.length_b   1.000
_cell.length_c   1.000
_cell.angle_alpha   90.00
_cell.angle_beta   90.00
_cell.angle_gamma   90.00
#
_symmetry.space_group_name_H-M   'P 1'
#
loop_
_entity.id
_entity.type
_entity.pdbx_description
1 polymer ?
#
loop_
_entity_poly.entity_id
_entity_poly.type
_entity_poly.pdbx_seq_one_letter_code
_entity_poly.pdbx_strand_id
1 'polypeptide(L)'
;IGQQLEALAGRIAHCTGQPVVAPPFQAPGLEAIQEHLAGLDLPRDGMEQLYDPVSGRPLGRRSLVGYVYWLVLSQRARPAMHVFTKGEQGQLMGRMEYAVLRDAGAYGFIAEQLHTRSTRNPDTSSLPARLTAANGEMESPVLPTPTPAFVELQKRLAAAGVHAELDENHCVKFSIEASSGEKIVFAQPIPHPWLPELQMKEIGIIGRVGCGGDIPGYEALKAANVRLYKAIAGRSPASLVQQAAEQLAVCVRQVCDQLVRAEDVHLRERGLFSGRAVISPAMDLGAEQVGVPEEMAWQLFCPAVLSELSGAILSDATSSGSTTATGETGEAAKELAIRSEAAQKALDKVMARSWVVINRAPTTTPTAIMAFRPVRCSGHVIRLHPMVCEWLNADFDGDQVAIFLPVTKAGQHDAEHKLSIKAHLERQPNLLEKLLPRDEAMWGLAWLSLEERGRNEFHDLFGKKLHLAAGYLNRSTLHEQCRRVLLEEGIDAVLELVESLWRIGFAAAKASGASFSLCPKHEAGGLPPAAIAATPATTTTATAASSDIDRDNEIQLADLAARTDFRAEDLGPQLLAVKCGARGNINQLAALLFGGRALTSSDDSRLFMRRGYLAGLSYEEWVAAAADTWRRFVQFQESWERMAETAHTQMEAGDHYGVFARARRSSRPGVVFARAAVNREVDPLADIDSRLFVGVPPLI
;
A
#
# COMPACT_ATOMS: atom_id res chain seq x y z
N ILE A 1 -26.59 2.07 6.00
CA ILE A 1 -27.89 1.39 6.15
C ILE A 1 -27.73 -0.01 6.71
N GLY A 2 -27.11 -0.98 6.02
CA GLY A 2 -27.01 -2.38 6.50
C GLY A 2 -26.50 -2.52 7.94
N GLN A 3 -25.34 -1.92 8.25
CA GLN A 3 -24.78 -1.90 9.63
C GLN A 3 -25.68 -1.20 10.66
N GLN A 4 -26.47 -0.20 10.26
CA GLN A 4 -27.39 0.51 11.16
C GLN A 4 -28.65 -0.32 11.43
N LEU A 5 -29.17 -1.00 10.41
CA LEU A 5 -30.24 -1.98 10.57
C LEU A 5 -29.79 -3.15 11.44
N GLU A 6 -28.55 -3.61 11.27
CA GLU A 6 -27.94 -4.63 12.14
C GLU A 6 -27.81 -4.13 13.58
N ALA A 7 -27.37 -2.89 13.80
CA ALA A 7 -27.31 -2.29 15.12
C ALA A 7 -28.70 -2.26 15.81
N LEU A 8 -29.74 -1.83 15.09
CA LEU A 8 -31.11 -1.84 15.60
C LEU A 8 -31.64 -3.26 15.84
N ALA A 9 -31.42 -4.18 14.91
CA ALA A 9 -31.80 -5.58 15.05
C ALA A 9 -31.09 -6.24 16.24
N GLY A 10 -29.80 -5.95 16.44
CA GLY A 10 -29.04 -6.40 17.59
C GLY A 10 -29.53 -5.79 18.90
N ARG A 11 -30.01 -4.54 18.87
CA ARG A 11 -30.69 -3.90 20.03
C ARG A 11 -31.98 -4.63 20.37
N ILE A 12 -32.83 -4.89 19.38
CA ILE A 12 -34.06 -5.67 19.54
C ILE A 12 -33.74 -7.08 20.08
N ALA A 13 -32.74 -7.76 19.50
CA ALA A 13 -32.32 -9.08 19.92
C ALA A 13 -31.83 -9.09 21.37
N HIS A 14 -31.06 -8.07 21.78
CA HIS A 14 -30.57 -7.94 23.14
C HIS A 14 -31.71 -7.71 24.15
N CYS A 15 -32.66 -6.82 23.84
CA CYS A 15 -33.79 -6.55 24.71
C CYS A 15 -34.75 -7.73 24.85
N THR A 16 -34.95 -8.49 23.77
CA THR A 16 -35.87 -9.65 23.75
C THR A 16 -35.23 -10.96 24.20
N GLY A 17 -33.89 -11.04 24.20
CA GLY A 17 -33.15 -12.29 24.39
C GLY A 17 -33.33 -13.29 23.25
N GLN A 18 -33.90 -12.88 22.11
CA GLN A 18 -34.17 -13.72 20.95
C GLN A 18 -33.36 -13.26 19.74
N PRO A 19 -32.86 -14.17 18.89
CA PRO A 19 -32.18 -13.77 17.67
C PRO A 19 -33.17 -13.11 16.70
N VAL A 20 -32.79 -11.98 16.11
CA VAL A 20 -33.50 -11.40 14.97
C VAL A 20 -32.99 -12.06 13.70
N VAL A 21 -33.84 -12.86 13.06
CA VAL A 21 -33.51 -13.54 11.80
C VAL A 21 -34.21 -12.83 10.64
N ALA A 22 -33.44 -12.29 9.70
CA ALA A 22 -33.94 -11.65 8.50
C ALA A 22 -33.44 -12.42 7.26
N PRO A 23 -34.24 -13.32 6.66
CA PRO A 23 -33.88 -13.99 5.42
C PRO A 23 -33.66 -12.97 4.27
N PRO A 24 -32.84 -13.31 3.26
CA PRO A 24 -32.66 -12.45 2.09
C PRO A 24 -34.00 -12.05 1.47
N PHE A 25 -34.17 -10.76 1.18
CA PHE A 25 -35.40 -10.16 0.63
C PHE A 25 -36.65 -10.26 1.52
N GLN A 26 -36.50 -10.72 2.77
CA GLN A 26 -37.57 -10.77 3.78
C GLN A 26 -37.25 -9.91 5.01
N ALA A 27 -36.30 -8.96 4.86
CA ALA A 27 -36.01 -8.01 5.92
C ALA A 27 -37.25 -7.13 6.19
N PRO A 28 -37.59 -6.86 7.46
CA PRO A 28 -38.70 -5.98 7.80
C PRO A 28 -38.44 -4.56 7.24
N GLY A 29 -39.50 -3.92 6.75
CA GLY A 29 -39.44 -2.51 6.36
C GLY A 29 -39.19 -1.60 7.56
N LEU A 30 -38.81 -0.34 7.29
CA LEU A 30 -38.46 0.62 8.34
C LEU A 30 -39.60 0.85 9.35
N GLU A 31 -40.84 0.96 8.88
CA GLU A 31 -42.02 1.13 9.75
C GLU A 31 -42.18 -0.05 10.73
N ALA A 32 -42.04 -1.29 10.24
CA ALA A 32 -42.12 -2.48 11.08
C ALA A 32 -41.00 -2.51 12.14
N ILE A 33 -39.79 -2.03 11.80
CA ILE A 33 -38.69 -1.89 12.76
C ILE A 33 -39.03 -0.83 13.82
N GLN A 34 -39.60 0.32 13.42
CA GLN A 34 -40.02 1.37 14.35
C GLN A 34 -41.12 0.88 15.31
N GLU A 35 -42.08 0.10 14.83
CA GLU A 35 -43.14 -0.50 15.64
C GLU A 35 -42.57 -1.51 16.64
N HIS A 36 -41.60 -2.35 16.23
CA HIS A 36 -40.90 -3.25 17.14
C HIS A 36 -40.12 -2.51 18.23
N LEU A 37 -39.41 -1.43 17.89
CA LEU A 37 -38.71 -0.60 18.87
C LEU A 37 -39.70 0.01 19.87
N ALA A 38 -40.81 0.57 19.37
CA ALA A 38 -41.86 1.14 20.22
C ALA A 38 -42.49 0.09 21.15
N GLY A 39 -42.70 -1.14 20.67
CA GLY A 39 -43.23 -2.25 21.46
C GLY A 39 -42.28 -2.74 22.57
N LEU A 40 -41.01 -2.31 22.55
CA LEU A 40 -39.99 -2.61 23.55
C LEU A 40 -39.65 -1.39 24.43
N ASP A 41 -40.50 -0.36 24.43
CA ASP A 41 -40.27 0.92 25.11
C ASP A 41 -38.95 1.63 24.70
N LEU A 42 -38.47 1.35 23.48
CA LEU A 42 -37.31 2.01 22.90
C LEU A 42 -37.75 3.18 22.00
N PRO A 43 -36.89 4.21 21.81
CA PRO A 43 -37.18 5.28 20.87
C PRO A 43 -37.42 4.75 19.46
N ARG A 44 -38.48 5.21 18.79
CA ARG A 44 -38.82 4.80 17.41
C ARG A 44 -37.71 5.06 16.40
N ASP A 45 -36.93 6.12 16.63
CA ASP A 45 -35.77 6.47 15.79
C ASP A 45 -34.50 5.68 16.14
N GLY A 46 -34.53 4.89 17.22
CA GLY A 46 -33.39 4.11 17.73
C GLY A 46 -32.25 4.96 18.29
N MET A 47 -32.46 6.26 18.47
CA MET A 47 -31.44 7.20 18.92
C MET A 47 -31.50 7.34 20.45
N GLU A 48 -30.37 7.41 21.15
CA GLU A 48 -30.32 7.57 22.60
C GLU A 48 -29.32 8.67 22.99
N GLN A 49 -29.54 9.29 24.15
CA GLN A 49 -28.60 10.27 24.70
C GLN A 49 -27.42 9.52 25.32
N LEU A 50 -26.24 9.67 24.72
CA LEU A 50 -25.00 9.11 25.25
C LEU A 50 -24.30 10.12 26.18
N TYR A 51 -23.43 9.59 27.04
CA TYR A 51 -22.65 10.35 28.01
C TYR A 51 -21.17 10.02 27.84
N ASP A 52 -20.32 11.04 27.95
CA ASP A 52 -18.88 10.85 28.00
C ASP A 52 -18.52 10.10 29.30
N PRO A 53 -17.81 8.96 29.23
CA PRO A 53 -17.57 8.11 30.39
C PRO A 53 -16.58 8.72 31.40
N VAL A 54 -15.77 9.70 30.99
CA VAL A 54 -14.77 10.36 31.84
C VAL A 54 -15.37 11.55 32.54
N SER A 55 -16.07 12.42 31.81
CA SER A 55 -16.63 13.67 32.34
C SER A 55 -18.06 13.52 32.88
N GLY A 56 -18.77 12.44 32.50
CA GLY A 56 -20.18 12.22 32.85
C GLY A 56 -21.16 13.16 32.15
N ARG A 57 -20.69 14.04 31.25
CA ARG A 57 -21.54 15.00 30.55
C ARG A 57 -22.25 14.34 29.35
N PRO A 58 -23.50 14.73 29.03
CA PRO A 58 -24.16 14.25 27.83
C PRO A 58 -23.40 14.72 26.58
N LEU A 59 -23.31 13.86 25.56
CA LEU A 59 -22.86 14.26 24.23
C LEU A 59 -23.82 15.29 23.62
N GLY A 60 -23.33 16.09 22.68
CA GLY A 60 -24.11 17.19 22.09
C GLY A 60 -25.38 16.76 21.34
N ARG A 61 -25.49 15.48 20.95
CA ARG A 61 -26.60 14.91 20.18
C ARG A 61 -26.89 13.48 20.65
N ARG A 62 -28.11 13.03 20.36
CA ARG A 62 -28.47 11.60 20.46
C ARG A 62 -27.74 10.82 19.38
N SER A 63 -27.38 9.57 19.67
CA SER A 63 -26.69 8.67 18.76
C SER A 63 -27.46 7.38 18.56
N LEU A 64 -27.30 6.73 17.40
CA LEU A 64 -27.88 5.41 17.15
C LEU A 64 -27.16 4.40 18.03
N VAL A 65 -27.90 3.66 18.85
CA VAL A 65 -27.34 2.64 19.75
C VAL A 65 -27.76 1.26 19.30
N GLY A 66 -26.79 0.35 19.25
CA GLY A 66 -27.06 -1.04 18.93
C GLY A 66 -25.93 -1.98 19.32
N TYR A 67 -26.22 -3.28 19.23
CA TYR A 67 -25.24 -4.34 19.46
C TYR A 67 -24.87 -4.96 18.11
N VAL A 68 -23.59 -4.87 17.76
CA VAL A 68 -23.06 -5.43 16.51
C VAL A 68 -22.01 -6.47 16.87
N TYR A 69 -21.96 -7.57 16.13
CA TYR A 69 -20.90 -8.56 16.28
C TYR A 69 -19.58 -8.01 15.71
N TRP A 70 -18.75 -7.44 16.58
CA TRP A 70 -17.36 -7.16 16.24
C TRP A 70 -16.56 -8.44 16.43
N LEU A 71 -16.15 -9.08 15.33
CA LEU A 71 -15.15 -10.14 15.40
C LEU A 71 -13.88 -9.54 16.02
N VAL A 72 -13.25 -10.26 16.96
CA VAL A 72 -11.92 -9.89 17.48
C VAL A 72 -10.90 -10.08 16.35
N LEU A 73 -10.70 -9.04 15.54
CA LEU A 73 -9.82 -9.06 14.37
C LEU A 73 -8.33 -9.10 14.75
N SER A 74 -7.97 -8.80 16.00
CA SER A 74 -6.56 -8.79 16.44
C SER A 74 -5.87 -10.15 16.24
N GLN A 75 -6.59 -11.26 16.42
CA GLN A 75 -6.07 -12.60 16.15
C GLN A 75 -5.82 -12.85 14.66
N ARG A 76 -6.53 -12.16 13.76
CA ARG A 76 -6.29 -12.22 12.31
C ARG A 76 -5.10 -11.37 11.87
N ALA A 77 -4.71 -10.36 12.64
CA ALA A 77 -3.55 -9.52 12.33
C ALA A 77 -2.22 -10.25 12.56
N ARG A 78 -2.12 -11.08 13.61
CA ARG A 78 -0.85 -11.76 13.97
C ARG A 78 -0.28 -12.64 12.85
N PRO A 79 -1.04 -13.50 12.17
CA PRO A 79 -0.52 -14.30 11.05
C PRO A 79 -0.08 -13.49 9.85
N ALA A 80 -0.58 -12.26 9.69
CA ALA A 80 -0.20 -11.36 8.60
C ALA A 80 1.10 -10.58 8.90
N MET A 81 1.57 -10.62 10.15
CA MET A 81 2.80 -9.97 10.57
C MET A 81 4.01 -10.83 10.20
N HIS A 82 4.93 -10.25 9.44
CA HIS A 82 6.20 -10.90 9.07
C HIS A 82 7.34 -9.93 9.24
N VAL A 83 8.51 -10.43 9.63
CA VAL A 83 9.74 -9.65 9.80
C VAL A 83 10.92 -10.47 9.30
N PHE A 84 11.83 -9.80 8.60
CA PHE A 84 12.95 -10.42 7.91
C PHE A 84 14.24 -9.66 8.23
N THR A 85 15.16 -10.30 8.94
CA THR A 85 16.45 -9.71 9.35
C THR A 85 17.65 -10.55 8.92
N LYS A 86 17.42 -11.81 8.52
CA LYS A 86 18.43 -12.74 8.02
C LYS A 86 17.82 -13.72 7.01
N GLY A 87 18.68 -14.31 6.19
CA GLY A 87 18.31 -15.35 5.22
C GLY A 87 17.85 -14.80 3.87
N GLU A 88 17.13 -15.63 3.12
CA GLU A 88 16.77 -15.37 1.71
C GLU A 88 15.36 -14.75 1.54
N GLN A 89 14.65 -14.47 2.63
CA GLN A 89 13.33 -13.86 2.59
C GLN A 89 13.41 -12.37 2.93
N GLY A 90 12.49 -11.58 2.38
CA GLY A 90 12.45 -10.13 2.56
C GLY A 90 11.30 -9.50 1.79
N GLN A 91 10.91 -8.29 2.19
CA GLN A 91 9.94 -7.48 1.45
C GLN A 91 10.53 -7.05 0.11
N LEU A 92 9.72 -7.21 -0.93
CA LEU A 92 10.10 -6.94 -2.31
C LEU A 92 9.88 -5.45 -2.64
N MET A 93 10.89 -4.82 -3.21
CA MET A 93 10.73 -3.60 -3.99
C MET A 93 10.90 -3.94 -5.46
N GLY A 94 9.94 -3.53 -6.28
CA GLY A 94 9.92 -3.74 -7.71
C GLY A 94 10.18 -2.45 -8.48
N ARG A 95 9.86 -2.52 -9.78
CA ARG A 95 10.15 -1.45 -10.75
C ARG A 95 9.48 -0.13 -10.37
N MET A 96 8.23 -0.17 -9.94
CA MET A 96 7.46 1.01 -9.57
C MET A 96 8.07 1.71 -8.35
N GLU A 97 8.43 0.93 -7.34
CA GLU A 97 9.05 1.44 -6.12
C GLU A 97 10.39 2.11 -6.42
N TYR A 98 11.25 1.46 -7.22
CA TYR A 98 12.55 2.03 -7.58
C TYR A 98 12.42 3.30 -8.43
N ALA A 99 11.44 3.38 -9.33
CA ALA A 99 11.21 4.59 -10.10
C ALA A 99 10.77 5.75 -9.20
N VAL A 100 9.85 5.51 -8.26
CA VAL A 100 9.44 6.52 -7.27
C VAL A 100 10.62 7.00 -6.42
N LEU A 101 11.45 6.06 -5.93
CA LEU A 101 12.63 6.39 -5.13
C LEU A 101 13.67 7.18 -5.93
N ARG A 102 13.86 6.84 -7.20
CA ARG A 102 14.76 7.54 -8.12
C ARG A 102 14.27 8.95 -8.39
N ASP A 103 13.00 9.12 -8.70
CA ASP A 103 12.41 10.44 -8.95
C ASP A 103 12.41 11.31 -7.67
N ALA A 104 12.45 10.68 -6.49
CA ALA A 104 12.71 11.34 -5.22
C ALA A 104 14.19 11.68 -4.96
N GLY A 105 15.12 11.12 -5.74
CA GLY A 105 16.57 11.24 -5.53
C GLY A 105 17.10 10.47 -4.32
N ALA A 106 16.39 9.43 -3.86
CA ALA A 106 16.73 8.61 -2.69
C ALA A 106 17.79 7.53 -3.03
N TYR A 107 18.92 7.94 -3.63
CA TYR A 107 19.94 7.04 -4.16
C TYR A 107 20.72 6.27 -3.09
N GLY A 108 20.94 6.85 -1.91
CA GLY A 108 21.52 6.17 -0.75
C GLY A 108 20.65 5.03 -0.25
N PHE A 109 19.34 5.25 -0.15
CA PHE A 109 18.38 4.19 0.20
C PHE A 109 18.32 3.09 -0.86
N ILE A 110 18.30 3.46 -2.15
CA ILE A 110 18.35 2.49 -3.28
C ILE A 110 19.64 1.67 -3.23
N ALA A 111 20.80 2.33 -3.10
CA ALA A 111 22.09 1.65 -3.06
C ALA A 111 22.18 0.68 -1.89
N GLU A 112 21.68 1.08 -0.72
CA GLU A 112 21.60 0.20 0.45
C GLU A 112 20.70 -1.02 0.21
N GLN A 113 19.51 -0.83 -0.37
CA GLN A 113 18.58 -1.91 -0.67
C GLN A 113 19.17 -2.89 -1.69
N LEU A 114 19.89 -2.40 -2.70
CA LEU A 114 20.51 -3.21 -3.74
C LEU A 114 21.79 -3.93 -3.28
N HIS A 115 22.50 -3.42 -2.26
CA HIS A 115 23.79 -4.00 -1.79
C HIS A 115 23.70 -4.58 -0.37
N THR A 116 23.63 -3.69 0.62
CA THR A 116 23.79 -4.02 2.05
C THR A 116 22.65 -4.88 2.55
N ARG A 117 21.41 -4.53 2.18
CA ARG A 117 20.20 -5.25 2.63
C ARG A 117 19.66 -6.24 1.60
N SER A 118 20.27 -6.38 0.42
CA SER A 118 19.83 -7.34 -0.59
C SER A 118 19.87 -8.77 -0.04
N THR A 119 18.79 -9.53 -0.22
CA THR A 119 18.76 -10.96 0.13
C THR A 119 19.61 -11.82 -0.80
N ARG A 120 20.07 -11.27 -1.94
CA ARG A 120 21.02 -11.93 -2.84
C ARG A 120 22.47 -11.81 -2.37
N ASN A 121 22.73 -10.99 -1.36
CA ASN A 121 24.06 -10.87 -0.78
C ASN A 121 24.44 -12.20 -0.09
N PRO A 122 25.61 -12.80 -0.37
CA PRO A 122 26.02 -14.06 0.26
C PRO A 122 26.17 -13.94 1.79
N ASP A 123 26.44 -12.73 2.30
CA ASP A 123 26.69 -12.45 3.72
C ASP A 123 25.43 -12.00 4.49
N THR A 124 24.24 -12.42 4.04
CA THR A 124 22.95 -12.08 4.67
C THR A 124 22.82 -12.57 6.11
N SER A 125 23.42 -13.73 6.44
CA SER A 125 23.38 -14.31 7.79
C SER A 125 24.24 -13.54 8.79
N SER A 126 25.30 -12.88 8.33
CA SER A 126 26.25 -12.13 9.17
C SER A 126 25.86 -10.66 9.35
N LEU A 127 24.91 -10.15 8.56
CA LEU A 127 24.51 -8.73 8.58
C LEU A 127 24.08 -8.23 9.98
N PRO A 128 23.27 -8.96 10.78
CA PRO A 128 22.96 -8.54 12.15
C PRO A 128 24.19 -8.41 13.06
N ALA A 129 25.17 -9.31 12.91
CA ALA A 129 26.40 -9.26 13.69
C ALA A 129 27.29 -8.08 13.27
N ARG A 130 27.39 -7.82 11.95
CA ARG A 130 28.12 -6.67 11.41
C ARG A 130 27.52 -5.34 11.87
N LEU A 131 26.18 -5.24 11.87
CA LEU A 131 25.47 -4.07 12.40
C LEU A 131 25.77 -3.82 13.88
N THR A 132 25.78 -4.89 14.68
CA THR A 132 26.11 -4.79 16.10
C THR A 132 27.54 -4.28 16.31
N ALA A 133 28.49 -4.76 15.50
CA ALA A 133 29.90 -4.33 15.56
C ALA A 133 30.12 -2.90 15.04
N ALA A 134 29.33 -2.45 14.07
CA ALA A 134 29.41 -1.12 13.47
C ALA A 134 28.65 -0.03 14.28
N ASN A 135 28.47 -0.25 15.58
CA ASN A 135 27.71 0.63 16.45
C ASN A 135 26.24 0.89 16.03
N GLY A 136 25.61 -0.07 15.35
CA GLY A 136 24.22 0.04 14.90
C GLY A 136 24.02 0.83 13.60
N GLU A 137 25.08 1.39 12.99
CA GLU A 137 25.03 2.13 11.74
C GLU A 137 26.10 1.62 10.77
N MET A 138 25.69 1.13 9.60
CA MET A 138 26.63 0.69 8.58
C MET A 138 27.11 1.87 7.72
N GLU A 139 28.36 1.79 7.28
CA GLU A 139 28.82 2.65 6.20
C GLU A 139 28.08 2.32 4.91
N SER A 140 27.90 3.33 4.07
CA SER A 140 27.31 3.17 2.75
C SER A 140 28.20 2.26 1.88
N PRO A 141 27.60 1.51 0.95
CA PRO A 141 28.38 0.69 0.03
C PRO A 141 29.37 1.57 -0.75
N VAL A 142 30.63 1.12 -0.85
CA VAL A 142 31.65 1.79 -1.66
C VAL A 142 31.30 1.58 -3.12
N LEU A 143 30.97 2.65 -3.84
CA LEU A 143 30.70 2.59 -5.27
C LEU A 143 31.93 3.09 -6.06
N PRO A 144 32.30 2.47 -7.19
CA PRO A 144 31.58 1.39 -7.89
C PRO A 144 31.87 0.00 -7.28
N THR A 145 30.82 -0.73 -6.91
CA THR A 145 30.91 -2.16 -6.55
C THR A 145 29.74 -2.86 -7.23
N PRO A 146 29.95 -3.98 -7.95
CA PRO A 146 28.88 -4.76 -8.54
C PRO A 146 27.76 -5.10 -7.54
N THR A 147 26.51 -4.82 -7.90
CA THR A 147 25.38 -5.27 -7.07
C THR A 147 25.33 -6.81 -7.02
N PRO A 148 24.87 -7.43 -5.92
CA PRO A 148 24.55 -8.84 -5.87
C PRO A 148 23.67 -9.33 -7.03
N ALA A 149 22.71 -8.52 -7.49
CA ALA A 149 21.85 -8.84 -8.62
C ALA A 149 22.63 -8.88 -9.95
N PHE A 150 23.54 -7.93 -10.17
CA PHE A 150 24.41 -7.93 -11.35
C PHE A 150 25.42 -9.08 -11.32
N VAL A 151 26.02 -9.38 -10.18
CA VAL A 151 26.92 -10.54 -10.00
C VAL A 151 26.19 -11.85 -10.29
N GLU A 152 24.93 -11.97 -9.83
CA GLU A 152 24.08 -13.11 -10.18
C GLU A 152 23.78 -13.18 -11.68
N LEU A 153 23.49 -12.05 -12.34
CA LEU A 153 23.29 -11.98 -13.79
C LEU A 153 24.56 -12.40 -14.54
N GLN A 154 25.75 -11.95 -14.12
CA GLN A 154 27.03 -12.35 -14.71
C GLN A 154 27.21 -13.86 -14.66
N LYS A 155 26.94 -14.50 -13.52
CA LYS A 155 27.00 -15.97 -13.38
C LYS A 155 26.03 -16.68 -14.31
N ARG A 156 24.81 -16.16 -14.45
CA ARG A 156 23.76 -16.67 -15.34
C ARG A 156 24.13 -16.58 -16.81
N LEU A 157 24.71 -15.46 -17.23
CA LEU A 157 25.24 -15.27 -18.58
C LEU A 157 26.44 -16.18 -18.84
N ALA A 158 27.38 -16.28 -17.89
CA ALA A 158 28.60 -17.06 -18.03
C ALA A 158 28.32 -18.57 -18.19
N ALA A 159 27.25 -19.08 -17.58
CA ALA A 159 26.82 -20.47 -17.78
C ALA A 159 26.40 -20.76 -19.23
N ALA A 160 25.94 -19.76 -19.96
CA ALA A 160 25.65 -19.86 -21.39
C ALA A 160 26.84 -19.42 -22.27
N GLY A 161 28.00 -19.11 -21.70
CA GLY A 161 29.19 -18.66 -22.46
C GLY A 161 29.17 -17.19 -22.87
N VAL A 162 28.30 -16.38 -22.26
CA VAL A 162 28.26 -14.92 -22.42
C VAL A 162 28.86 -14.27 -21.19
N HIS A 163 29.87 -13.44 -21.35
CA HIS A 163 30.53 -12.74 -20.24
C HIS A 163 30.24 -11.26 -20.31
N ALA A 164 30.06 -10.64 -19.14
CA ALA A 164 29.81 -9.23 -18.97
C ALA A 164 30.75 -8.71 -17.88
N GLU A 165 31.71 -7.87 -18.22
CA GLU A 165 32.75 -7.38 -17.29
C GLU A 165 32.62 -5.87 -17.10
N LEU A 166 32.52 -5.43 -15.84
CA LEU A 166 32.55 -4.00 -15.49
C LEU A 166 34.00 -3.53 -15.49
N ASP A 167 34.33 -2.55 -16.33
CA ASP A 167 35.67 -2.00 -16.44
C ASP A 167 35.89 -0.76 -15.54
N GLU A 168 37.14 -0.31 -15.46
CA GLU A 168 37.56 0.87 -14.68
C GLU A 168 36.90 2.18 -15.15
N ASN A 169 36.38 2.23 -16.37
CA ASN A 169 35.66 3.38 -16.91
C ASN A 169 34.15 3.33 -16.62
N HIS A 170 33.72 2.42 -15.72
CA HIS A 170 32.33 2.19 -15.37
C HIS A 170 31.45 1.77 -16.57
N CYS A 171 32.05 1.08 -17.55
CA CYS A 171 31.35 0.52 -18.70
C CYS A 171 31.31 -1.01 -18.59
N VAL A 172 30.29 -1.65 -19.19
CA VAL A 172 30.19 -3.11 -19.21
C VAL A 172 30.57 -3.65 -20.59
N LYS A 173 31.64 -4.44 -20.65
CA LYS A 173 32.12 -5.09 -21.87
C LYS A 173 31.51 -6.47 -22.00
N PHE A 174 31.04 -6.83 -23.20
CA PHE A 174 30.48 -8.14 -23.47
C PHE A 174 31.40 -8.98 -24.35
N SER A 175 31.65 -10.23 -23.98
CA SER A 175 32.49 -11.18 -24.71
C SER A 175 31.88 -12.58 -24.74
N ILE A 176 32.29 -13.38 -25.71
CA ILE A 176 31.99 -14.81 -25.77
C ILE A 176 33.23 -15.57 -25.34
N GLU A 177 33.10 -16.36 -24.28
CA GLU A 177 34.18 -17.18 -23.74
C GLU A 177 33.61 -18.52 -23.29
N ALA A 178 34.49 -19.49 -22.98
CA ALA A 178 34.06 -20.77 -22.46
C ALA A 178 33.37 -20.60 -21.09
N SER A 179 32.46 -21.52 -20.76
CA SER A 179 31.83 -21.50 -19.43
C SER A 179 32.88 -21.84 -18.36
N SER A 180 32.94 -21.02 -17.31
CA SER A 180 33.82 -21.23 -16.15
C SER A 180 33.11 -22.06 -15.07
N GLY A 181 33.82 -23.02 -14.45
CA GLY A 181 33.31 -23.82 -13.33
C GLY A 181 32.81 -25.22 -13.70
N GLU A 182 31.91 -25.79 -12.89
CA GLU A 182 31.29 -27.09 -13.15
C GLU A 182 30.36 -26.98 -14.37
N LYS A 183 30.44 -27.97 -15.28
CA LYS A 183 29.78 -27.88 -16.58
C LYS A 183 29.31 -29.21 -17.10
N ILE A 184 28.25 -29.16 -17.90
CA ILE A 184 27.74 -30.29 -18.66
C ILE A 184 28.28 -30.15 -20.08
N VAL A 185 29.27 -30.98 -20.42
CA VAL A 185 29.77 -31.08 -21.79
C VAL A 185 28.78 -31.90 -22.61
N PHE A 186 28.33 -31.34 -23.72
CA PHE A 186 27.36 -32.01 -24.58
C PHE A 186 28.02 -33.13 -25.37
N ALA A 187 27.29 -34.24 -25.54
CA ALA A 187 27.77 -35.40 -26.31
C ALA A 187 28.08 -35.03 -27.78
N GLN A 188 27.44 -33.99 -28.30
CA GLN A 188 27.80 -33.33 -29.55
C GLN A 188 27.48 -31.83 -29.46
N PRO A 189 28.14 -30.97 -30.25
CA PRO A 189 27.79 -29.55 -30.34
C PRO A 189 26.34 -29.36 -30.84
N ILE A 190 25.63 -28.41 -30.25
CA ILE A 190 24.28 -28.02 -30.66
C ILE A 190 24.23 -26.51 -30.97
N PRO A 191 23.27 -26.04 -31.79
CA PRO A 191 23.08 -24.61 -32.01
C PRO A 191 22.82 -23.86 -30.70
N HIS A 192 23.50 -22.74 -30.49
CA HIS A 192 23.36 -21.94 -29.27
C HIS A 192 21.94 -21.33 -29.20
N PRO A 193 21.17 -21.51 -28.11
CA PRO A 193 19.76 -21.09 -28.05
C PRO A 193 19.51 -19.60 -28.30
N TRP A 194 20.45 -18.75 -27.87
CA TRP A 194 20.37 -17.31 -28.07
C TRP A 194 20.99 -16.83 -29.39
N LEU A 195 21.85 -17.64 -30.02
CA LEU A 195 22.64 -17.30 -31.21
C LEU A 195 22.77 -18.54 -32.10
N PRO A 196 21.75 -18.88 -32.90
CA PRO A 196 21.73 -20.12 -33.68
C PRO A 196 22.92 -20.28 -34.66
N GLU A 197 23.60 -19.17 -34.98
CA GLU A 197 24.81 -19.08 -35.79
C GLU A 197 26.04 -19.75 -35.13
N LEU A 198 26.04 -19.88 -33.80
CA LEU A 198 27.14 -20.46 -33.02
C LEU A 198 26.81 -21.86 -32.51
N GLN A 199 27.85 -22.65 -32.27
CA GLN A 199 27.74 -23.98 -31.67
C GLN A 199 28.09 -23.93 -30.19
N MET A 200 27.14 -24.34 -29.35
CA MET A 200 27.33 -24.52 -27.91
C MET A 200 27.82 -25.95 -27.65
N LYS A 201 28.94 -26.07 -26.94
CA LYS A 201 29.58 -27.37 -26.61
C LYS A 201 29.35 -27.78 -25.17
N GLU A 202 29.02 -26.83 -24.32
CA GLU A 202 28.91 -26.99 -22.88
C GLU A 202 27.95 -25.96 -22.32
N ILE A 203 27.37 -26.27 -21.16
CA ILE A 203 26.61 -25.34 -20.34
C ILE A 203 27.11 -25.42 -18.90
N GLY A 204 27.33 -24.26 -18.27
CA GLY A 204 27.69 -24.17 -16.87
C GLY A 204 26.55 -24.63 -15.96
N ILE A 205 26.90 -25.28 -14.86
CA ILE A 205 25.96 -25.62 -13.79
C ILE A 205 25.93 -24.45 -12.82
N ILE A 206 24.75 -23.88 -12.66
CA ILE A 206 24.48 -22.88 -11.64
C ILE A 206 23.75 -23.60 -10.51
N GLY A 207 24.37 -23.69 -9.33
CA GLY A 207 23.71 -24.20 -8.12
C GLY A 207 22.60 -23.26 -7.62
N ARG A 208 22.15 -23.39 -6.37
CA ARG A 208 21.28 -22.38 -5.75
C ARG A 208 21.93 -20.99 -5.86
N VAL A 209 21.26 -20.06 -6.51
CA VAL A 209 21.67 -18.65 -6.56
C VAL A 209 20.54 -17.79 -6.03
N GLY A 210 20.81 -17.11 -4.93
CA GLY A 210 19.86 -16.24 -4.25
C GLY A 210 18.60 -16.97 -3.78
N CYS A 211 17.46 -16.27 -3.83
CA CYS A 211 16.15 -16.76 -3.39
C CYS A 211 15.50 -17.79 -4.33
N GLY A 212 16.20 -18.22 -5.39
CA GLY A 212 15.74 -19.21 -6.36
C GLY A 212 16.31 -20.59 -6.05
N GLY A 213 15.46 -21.61 -6.04
CA GLY A 213 15.91 -23.00 -6.08
C GLY A 213 16.74 -23.29 -7.34
N ASP A 214 17.21 -24.53 -7.48
CA ASP A 214 17.94 -24.95 -8.68
C ASP A 214 17.16 -24.59 -9.95
N ILE A 215 17.87 -24.15 -11.00
CA ILE A 215 17.22 -23.73 -12.24
C ILE A 215 16.44 -24.93 -12.81
N PRO A 216 15.10 -24.82 -12.99
CA PRO A 216 14.29 -25.92 -13.46
C PRO A 216 14.77 -26.44 -14.81
N GLY A 217 14.90 -27.76 -14.93
CA GLY A 217 15.24 -28.42 -16.19
C GLY A 217 16.68 -28.92 -16.30
N TYR A 218 17.60 -28.57 -15.37
CA TYR A 218 18.97 -29.11 -15.41
C TYR A 218 19.03 -30.64 -15.34
N GLU A 219 18.21 -31.28 -14.51
CA GLU A 219 18.17 -32.76 -14.44
C GLU A 219 17.62 -33.40 -15.72
N ALA A 220 16.61 -32.79 -16.34
CA ALA A 220 16.09 -33.23 -17.63
C ALA A 220 17.14 -33.08 -18.74
N LEU A 221 17.93 -32.00 -18.70
CA LEU A 221 19.05 -31.75 -19.60
C LEU A 221 20.18 -32.76 -19.41
N LYS A 222 20.57 -33.08 -18.16
CA LYS A 222 21.54 -34.15 -17.86
C LYS A 222 21.07 -35.49 -18.42
N ALA A 223 19.80 -35.85 -18.18
CA ALA A 223 19.22 -37.10 -18.68
C ALA A 223 19.16 -37.15 -20.22
N ALA A 224 18.82 -36.04 -20.89
CA ALA A 224 18.84 -35.94 -22.34
C ALA A 224 20.27 -36.10 -22.91
N ASN A 225 21.26 -35.46 -22.29
CA ASN A 225 22.66 -35.58 -22.72
C ASN A 225 23.19 -37.01 -22.57
N VAL A 226 22.88 -37.68 -21.45
CA VAL A 226 23.23 -39.11 -21.23
C VAL A 226 22.55 -40.02 -22.25
N ARG A 227 21.28 -39.76 -22.60
CA ARG A 227 20.57 -40.53 -23.64
C ARG A 227 21.26 -40.39 -25.00
N LEU A 228 21.62 -39.17 -25.38
CA LEU A 228 22.35 -38.92 -26.63
C LEU A 228 23.72 -39.61 -26.62
N TYR A 229 24.47 -39.51 -25.53
CA TYR A 229 25.75 -40.20 -25.38
C TYR A 229 25.60 -41.73 -25.56
N LYS A 230 24.60 -42.34 -24.92
CA LYS A 230 24.30 -43.78 -25.07
C LYS A 230 23.89 -44.15 -26.49
N ALA A 231 23.10 -43.31 -27.17
CA ALA A 231 22.68 -43.56 -28.55
C ALA A 231 23.89 -43.53 -29.52
N ILE A 232 24.80 -42.57 -29.34
CA ILE A 232 26.04 -42.46 -30.11
C ILE A 232 26.98 -43.64 -29.82
N ALA A 233 27.24 -43.93 -28.54
CA ALA A 233 28.14 -45.01 -28.13
C ALA A 233 27.60 -46.40 -28.54
N GLY A 234 26.28 -46.59 -28.47
CA GLY A 234 25.60 -47.82 -28.84
C GLY A 234 25.39 -48.01 -30.35
N ARG A 235 25.89 -47.11 -31.20
CA ARG A 235 25.70 -47.14 -32.67
C ARG A 235 24.22 -47.26 -33.09
N SER A 236 23.34 -46.53 -32.41
CA SER A 236 21.91 -46.50 -32.75
C SER A 236 21.68 -45.93 -34.16
N PRO A 237 20.56 -46.27 -34.83
CA PRO A 237 20.16 -45.69 -36.11
C PRO A 237 20.23 -44.15 -36.11
N ALA A 238 20.62 -43.56 -37.25
CA ALA A 238 20.81 -42.11 -37.38
C ALA A 238 19.56 -41.30 -36.99
N SER A 239 18.36 -41.80 -37.26
CA SER A 239 17.10 -41.16 -36.87
C SER A 239 16.93 -41.04 -35.35
N LEU A 240 17.34 -42.06 -34.58
CA LEU A 240 17.27 -42.03 -33.12
C LEU A 240 18.33 -41.12 -32.50
N VAL A 241 19.53 -41.07 -33.09
CA VAL A 241 20.57 -40.11 -32.69
C VAL A 241 20.10 -38.68 -32.95
N GLN A 242 19.48 -38.43 -34.11
CA GLN A 242 18.91 -37.12 -34.44
C GLN A 242 17.75 -36.74 -33.50
N GLN A 243 16.83 -37.65 -33.20
CA GLN A 243 15.75 -37.39 -32.26
C GLN A 243 16.28 -37.08 -30.84
N ALA A 244 17.30 -37.82 -30.38
CA ALA A 244 17.95 -37.55 -29.10
C ALA A 244 18.68 -36.19 -29.09
N ALA A 245 19.27 -35.79 -30.22
CA ALA A 245 19.91 -34.49 -30.41
C ALA A 245 18.90 -33.33 -30.32
N GLU A 246 17.76 -33.47 -31.01
CA GLU A 246 16.67 -32.50 -30.99
C GLU A 246 16.09 -32.37 -29.58
N GLN A 247 15.93 -33.49 -28.86
CA GLN A 247 15.49 -33.47 -27.47
C GLN A 247 16.49 -32.74 -26.56
N LEU A 248 17.80 -32.97 -26.73
CA LEU A 248 18.82 -32.22 -26.00
C LEU A 248 18.74 -30.72 -26.30
N ALA A 249 18.60 -30.33 -27.57
CA ALA A 249 18.48 -28.93 -27.98
C ALA A 249 17.24 -28.24 -27.38
N VAL A 250 16.11 -28.95 -27.28
CA VAL A 250 14.89 -28.45 -26.61
C VAL A 250 15.15 -28.23 -25.12
N CYS A 251 15.76 -29.20 -24.42
CA CYS A 251 16.09 -29.05 -23.00
C CYS A 251 17.08 -27.89 -22.76
N VAL A 252 18.07 -27.73 -23.63
CA VAL A 252 19.05 -26.63 -23.53
C VAL A 252 18.37 -25.28 -23.73
N ARG A 253 17.45 -25.17 -24.70
CA ARG A 253 16.65 -23.95 -24.87
C ARG A 253 15.81 -23.63 -23.65
N GLN A 254 15.13 -24.63 -23.08
CA GLN A 254 14.32 -24.44 -21.86
C GLN A 254 15.17 -23.94 -20.69
N VAL A 255 16.36 -24.53 -20.48
CA VAL A 255 17.29 -24.07 -19.42
C VAL A 255 17.78 -22.65 -19.72
N CYS A 256 18.17 -22.34 -20.96
CA CYS A 256 18.62 -21.00 -21.34
C CYS A 256 17.52 -19.93 -21.22
N ASP A 257 16.26 -20.26 -21.49
CA ASP A 257 15.12 -19.36 -21.29
C ASP A 257 14.89 -19.06 -19.78
N GLN A 258 15.29 -19.99 -18.90
CA GLN A 258 15.22 -19.80 -17.44
C GLN A 258 16.48 -19.13 -16.85
N LEU A 259 17.63 -19.21 -17.52
CA LEU A 259 18.88 -18.58 -17.06
C LEU A 259 18.73 -17.07 -16.91
N VAL A 260 18.19 -16.41 -17.94
CA VAL A 260 17.99 -14.96 -17.97
C VAL A 260 16.57 -14.65 -18.41
N ARG A 261 15.71 -14.36 -17.44
CA ARG A 261 14.33 -13.95 -17.67
C ARG A 261 14.23 -12.44 -17.77
N ALA A 262 13.15 -11.94 -18.36
CA ALA A 262 12.89 -10.50 -18.43
C ALA A 262 12.93 -9.83 -17.04
N GLU A 263 12.44 -10.51 -16.00
CA GLU A 263 12.45 -9.98 -14.63
C GLU A 263 13.85 -9.82 -14.03
N ASP A 264 14.85 -10.58 -14.50
CA ASP A 264 16.19 -10.62 -13.91
C ASP A 264 17.07 -9.42 -14.34
N VAL A 265 16.63 -8.65 -15.36
CA VAL A 265 17.31 -7.43 -15.85
C VAL A 265 16.68 -6.13 -15.36
N HIS A 266 15.61 -6.22 -14.56
CA HIS A 266 14.92 -5.08 -13.97
C HIS A 266 15.38 -4.83 -12.54
N LEU A 267 15.27 -3.57 -12.09
CA LEU A 267 15.44 -3.22 -10.68
C LEU A 267 14.32 -3.88 -9.87
N ARG A 268 14.68 -4.95 -9.17
CA ARG A 268 13.79 -5.73 -8.32
C ARG A 268 14.62 -6.45 -7.27
N GLU A 269 14.41 -6.11 -6.00
CA GLU A 269 15.20 -6.68 -4.90
C GLU A 269 14.37 -6.89 -3.65
N ARG A 270 14.67 -7.98 -2.93
CA ARG A 270 14.14 -8.20 -1.59
C ARG A 270 15.14 -7.67 -0.57
N GLY A 271 14.63 -6.93 0.41
CA GLY A 271 15.45 -6.32 1.45
C GLY A 271 15.31 -7.04 2.77
N LEU A 272 16.43 -7.32 3.44
CA LEU A 272 16.49 -7.56 4.88
C LEU A 272 16.21 -6.27 5.66
N PHE A 273 16.04 -6.42 6.98
CA PHE A 273 15.57 -5.37 7.88
C PHE A 273 14.26 -4.76 7.37
N SER A 274 13.35 -5.66 7.00
CA SER A 274 12.02 -5.31 6.51
C SER A 274 10.95 -6.15 7.18
N GLY A 275 9.71 -5.68 7.12
CA GLY A 275 8.56 -6.38 7.67
C GLY A 275 7.27 -6.00 6.98
N ARG A 276 6.18 -6.66 7.35
CA ARG A 276 4.83 -6.33 6.91
C ARG A 276 3.86 -6.57 8.04
N ALA A 277 2.85 -5.72 8.19
CA ALA A 277 1.72 -5.93 9.09
C ALA A 277 0.48 -5.17 8.59
N VAL A 278 -0.67 -5.53 9.17
CA VAL A 278 -1.94 -4.81 8.97
C VAL A 278 -1.86 -3.42 9.62
N ILE A 279 -2.49 -2.42 9.01
CA ILE A 279 -2.52 -1.05 9.56
C ILE A 279 -3.75 -0.75 10.41
N SER A 280 -3.61 0.20 11.33
CA SER A 280 -4.66 0.66 12.24
C SER A 280 -4.54 2.17 12.50
N PRO A 281 -5.64 2.92 12.71
CA PRO A 281 -5.56 4.36 12.94
C PRO A 281 -4.97 4.71 14.31
N ALA A 282 -4.24 5.82 14.39
CA ALA A 282 -3.75 6.40 15.63
C ALA A 282 -3.70 7.93 15.58
N MET A 283 -4.60 8.56 16.33
CA MET A 283 -4.65 10.02 16.50
C MET A 283 -3.76 10.54 17.63
N ASP A 284 -3.22 9.64 18.45
CA ASP A 284 -2.27 9.89 19.53
C ASP A 284 -0.82 10.02 19.05
N LEU A 285 -0.55 9.65 17.79
CA LEU A 285 0.77 9.77 17.16
C LEU A 285 0.86 11.08 16.39
N GLY A 286 2.06 11.68 16.34
CA GLY A 286 2.33 12.79 15.44
C GLY A 286 2.23 12.38 13.97
N ALA A 287 2.04 13.34 13.08
CA ALA A 287 1.89 13.10 11.64
C ALA A 287 3.03 12.26 11.02
N GLU A 288 4.27 12.55 11.41
CA GLU A 288 5.48 11.86 10.93
C GLU A 288 5.86 10.64 11.79
N GLN A 289 5.03 10.25 12.76
CA GLN A 289 5.27 9.07 13.58
C GLN A 289 4.52 7.84 13.05
N VAL A 290 5.11 6.67 13.27
CA VAL A 290 4.49 5.38 12.98
C VAL A 290 4.59 4.45 14.19
N GLY A 291 3.47 3.86 14.60
CA GLY A 291 3.46 2.84 15.63
C GLY A 291 3.95 1.50 15.09
N VAL A 292 5.06 0.98 15.62
CA VAL A 292 5.64 -0.31 15.26
C VAL A 292 5.34 -1.32 16.37
N PRO A 293 4.74 -2.49 16.05
CA PRO A 293 4.50 -3.55 17.02
C PRO A 293 5.76 -3.94 17.78
N GLU A 294 5.64 -4.18 19.09
CA GLU A 294 6.77 -4.52 19.95
C GLU A 294 7.60 -5.70 19.43
N GLU A 295 6.95 -6.79 19.00
CA GLU A 295 7.64 -7.97 18.44
C GLU A 295 8.45 -7.62 17.19
N MET A 296 7.92 -6.76 16.33
CA MET A 296 8.58 -6.30 15.11
C MET A 296 9.72 -5.33 15.42
N ALA A 297 9.50 -4.39 16.35
CA ALA A 297 10.52 -3.44 16.80
C ALA A 297 11.74 -4.19 17.37
N TRP A 298 11.52 -5.17 18.24
CA TRP A 298 12.61 -5.98 18.77
C TRP A 298 13.40 -6.69 17.68
N GLN A 299 12.72 -7.33 16.72
CA GLN A 299 13.41 -8.05 15.66
C GLN A 299 14.23 -7.11 14.76
N LEU A 300 13.65 -5.98 14.32
CA LEU A 300 14.33 -5.05 13.41
C LEU A 300 15.49 -4.30 14.08
N PHE A 301 15.31 -3.84 15.32
CA PHE A 301 16.27 -2.96 16.00
C PHE A 301 17.25 -3.69 16.93
N CYS A 302 17.07 -4.99 17.19
CA CYS A 302 17.92 -5.75 18.12
C CYS A 302 19.44 -5.52 17.90
N PRO A 303 19.99 -5.57 16.67
CA PRO A 303 21.42 -5.31 16.46
C PRO A 303 21.89 -3.93 16.96
N ALA A 304 21.10 -2.88 16.70
CA ALA A 304 21.40 -1.53 17.13
C ALA A 304 21.24 -1.37 18.65
N VAL A 305 20.27 -2.05 19.27
CA VAL A 305 20.10 -2.08 20.73
C VAL A 305 21.29 -2.76 21.41
N LEU A 306 21.74 -3.89 20.90
CA LEU A 306 22.90 -4.61 21.45
C LEU A 306 24.18 -3.77 21.39
N SER A 307 24.36 -2.99 20.32
CA SER A 307 25.45 -2.02 20.21
C SER A 307 25.35 -0.95 21.29
N GLU A 308 24.18 -0.32 21.46
CA GLU A 308 23.97 0.76 22.42
C GLU A 308 24.24 0.28 23.86
N LEU A 309 23.79 -0.95 24.19
CA LEU A 309 24.03 -1.57 25.49
C LEU A 309 25.52 -1.91 25.70
N SER A 310 26.21 -2.39 24.67
CA SER A 310 27.65 -2.69 24.77
C SER A 310 28.47 -1.42 24.98
N GLY A 311 28.11 -0.32 24.31
CA GLY A 311 28.69 1.00 24.53
C GLY A 311 28.47 1.52 25.95
N ALA A 312 27.27 1.33 26.51
CA ALA A 312 26.93 1.73 27.88
C ALA A 312 27.71 0.93 28.95
N ILE A 313 27.86 -0.38 28.76
CA ILE A 313 28.65 -1.24 29.66
C ILE A 313 30.14 -0.87 29.60
N LEU A 314 30.68 -0.50 28.44
CA LEU A 314 32.06 -0.02 28.29
C LEU A 314 32.26 1.37 28.95
N SER A 315 31.26 2.25 28.92
CA SER A 315 31.31 3.52 29.66
C SER A 315 31.21 3.34 31.19
N ASP A 316 30.49 2.32 31.67
CA ASP A 316 30.45 2.01 33.10
C ASP A 316 31.70 1.25 33.57
N ALA A 317 32.27 0.36 32.74
CA ALA A 317 33.48 -0.41 33.05
C ALA A 317 34.76 0.47 33.13
N THR A 318 34.77 1.65 32.52
CA THR A 318 35.85 2.64 32.73
C THR A 318 35.76 3.35 34.08
N SER A 319 34.67 3.16 34.83
CA SER A 319 34.52 3.61 36.22
C SER A 319 34.61 2.48 37.26
N SER A 320 34.60 1.21 36.84
CA SER A 320 34.72 0.05 37.73
C SER A 320 35.36 -1.13 36.99
N GLY A 321 36.63 -1.38 37.24
CA GLY A 321 37.38 -2.47 36.63
C GLY A 321 36.92 -3.84 37.12
N SER A 322 36.29 -4.65 36.25
CA SER A 322 36.23 -6.10 36.40
C SER A 322 35.85 -6.79 35.08
N THR A 323 36.81 -7.50 34.52
CA THR A 323 36.73 -8.35 33.34
C THR A 323 36.04 -9.69 33.67
N THR A 324 35.27 -10.23 32.71
CA THR A 324 35.24 -11.64 32.23
C THR A 324 33.81 -12.08 31.88
N ALA A 325 33.60 -12.58 30.66
CA ALA A 325 32.68 -13.68 30.39
C ALA A 325 32.97 -14.30 29.01
N THR A 326 33.46 -15.53 29.05
CA THR A 326 33.69 -16.47 27.95
C THR A 326 32.39 -16.92 27.29
N GLY A 327 32.51 -17.27 26.00
CA GLY A 327 31.42 -17.66 25.11
C GLY A 327 30.65 -18.93 25.51
N GLU A 328 29.51 -19.09 24.83
CA GLU A 328 28.64 -20.28 24.77
C GLU A 328 27.41 -20.35 25.70
N THR A 329 27.14 -19.33 26.53
CA THR A 329 25.84 -19.14 27.25
C THR A 329 25.02 -17.93 26.75
N GLY A 330 25.35 -17.41 25.56
CA GLY A 330 25.02 -16.05 25.14
C GLY A 330 23.64 -15.80 24.52
N GLU A 331 22.96 -16.75 23.89
CA GLU A 331 21.72 -16.45 23.15
C GLU A 331 20.49 -16.37 24.06
N ALA A 332 20.29 -17.34 24.97
CA ALA A 332 19.19 -17.31 25.94
C ALA A 332 19.35 -16.22 27.01
N ALA A 333 20.60 -15.89 27.39
CA ALA A 333 20.89 -14.79 28.30
C ALA A 333 20.75 -13.40 27.62
N LYS A 334 21.05 -13.30 26.32
CA LYS A 334 20.72 -12.10 25.51
C LYS A 334 19.20 -11.96 25.34
N GLU A 335 18.47 -13.03 25.10
CA GLU A 335 17.00 -13.02 25.02
C GLU A 335 16.32 -12.56 26.33
N LEU A 336 16.86 -12.97 27.48
CA LEU A 336 16.38 -12.53 28.79
C LEU A 336 16.80 -11.08 29.13
N ALA A 337 18.00 -10.65 28.69
CA ALA A 337 18.49 -9.28 28.84
C ALA A 337 17.79 -8.27 27.90
N ILE A 338 17.32 -8.72 26.73
CA ILE A 338 16.57 -7.96 25.72
C ILE A 338 15.25 -7.41 26.28
N ARG A 339 14.72 -7.91 27.40
CA ARG A 339 13.51 -7.35 28.05
C ARG A 339 13.76 -6.55 29.32
N SER A 340 15.02 -6.37 29.71
CA SER A 340 15.36 -5.51 30.84
C SER A 340 14.89 -4.06 30.61
N GLU A 341 14.64 -3.31 31.68
CA GLU A 341 14.28 -1.89 31.58
C GLU A 341 15.36 -1.09 30.81
N ALA A 342 16.63 -1.47 30.97
CA ALA A 342 17.75 -0.88 30.23
C ALA A 342 17.65 -1.16 28.71
N ALA A 343 17.36 -2.40 28.33
CA ALA A 343 17.18 -2.75 26.92
C ALA A 343 15.96 -2.06 26.30
N GLN A 344 14.85 -1.95 27.04
CA GLN A 344 13.67 -1.21 26.58
C GLN A 344 13.99 0.28 26.34
N LYS A 345 14.70 0.92 27.29
CA LYS A 345 15.17 2.31 27.12
C LYS A 345 16.12 2.46 25.94
N ALA A 346 17.02 1.50 25.72
CA ALA A 346 17.92 1.49 24.58
C ALA A 346 17.15 1.33 23.25
N LEU A 347 16.15 0.45 23.20
CA LEU A 347 15.25 0.31 22.05
C LEU A 347 14.53 1.63 21.76
N ASP A 348 13.89 2.23 22.75
CA ASP A 348 13.15 3.48 22.58
C ASP A 348 14.09 4.62 22.12
N LYS A 349 15.34 4.68 22.62
CA LYS A 349 16.37 5.63 22.17
C LYS A 349 16.81 5.40 20.73
N VAL A 350 17.06 4.16 20.35
CA VAL A 350 17.43 3.80 18.96
C VAL A 350 16.30 4.15 18.01
N MET A 351 15.07 3.76 18.34
CA MET A 351 13.88 4.07 17.52
C MET A 351 13.69 5.59 17.37
N ALA A 352 13.87 6.37 18.44
CA ALA A 352 13.71 7.82 18.40
C ALA A 352 14.69 8.53 17.45
N ARG A 353 15.92 8.01 17.28
CA ARG A 353 16.91 8.59 16.34
C ARG A 353 16.81 8.05 14.92
N SER A 354 16.10 6.94 14.70
CA SER A 354 15.96 6.31 13.39
C SER A 354 14.73 6.81 12.62
N TRP A 355 14.81 6.68 11.30
CA TRP A 355 13.68 6.70 10.39
C TRP A 355 13.41 5.29 9.86
N VAL A 356 12.15 5.00 9.56
CA VAL A 356 11.70 3.81 8.86
C VAL A 356 10.92 4.23 7.61
N VAL A 357 11.04 3.46 6.54
CA VAL A 357 10.31 3.70 5.29
C VAL A 357 9.14 2.75 5.20
N ILE A 358 7.94 3.28 4.99
CA ILE A 358 6.70 2.55 4.78
C ILE A 358 6.36 2.56 3.28
N ASN A 359 5.91 1.43 2.77
CA ASN A 359 5.37 1.29 1.42
C ASN A 359 4.02 0.55 1.44
N ARG A 360 3.02 1.08 0.75
CA ARG A 360 1.73 0.41 0.52
C ARG A 360 1.61 0.03 -0.96
N ALA A 361 1.66 -1.28 -1.24
CA ALA A 361 1.48 -1.79 -2.60
C ALA A 361 -0.01 -1.81 -2.99
N PRO A 362 -0.37 -1.57 -4.27
CA PRO A 362 0.51 -1.20 -5.38
C PRO A 362 0.98 0.26 -5.33
N THR A 363 2.25 0.49 -5.70
CA THR A 363 2.88 1.81 -5.73
C THR A 363 2.46 2.57 -7.00
N THR A 364 1.36 3.33 -6.93
CA THR A 364 0.83 4.10 -8.07
C THR A 364 1.23 5.57 -8.08
N THR A 365 1.69 6.10 -6.94
CA THR A 365 2.05 7.50 -6.78
C THR A 365 3.35 7.63 -5.98
N PRO A 366 4.10 8.74 -6.11
CA PRO A 366 5.31 8.94 -5.33
C PRO A 366 5.09 8.90 -3.82
N THR A 367 3.89 9.27 -3.36
CA THR A 367 3.51 9.32 -1.95
C THR A 367 3.18 7.96 -1.35
N ALA A 368 3.17 6.87 -2.13
CA ALA A 368 3.01 5.51 -1.60
C ALA A 368 4.24 5.03 -0.81
N ILE A 369 5.39 5.71 -0.96
CA ILE A 369 6.60 5.46 -0.18
C ILE A 369 6.92 6.70 0.67
N MET A 370 6.91 6.52 1.99
CA MET A 370 7.12 7.60 2.95
C MET A 370 7.99 7.16 4.12
N ALA A 371 8.73 8.10 4.69
CA ALA A 371 9.51 7.89 5.90
C ALA A 371 8.80 8.42 7.15
N PHE A 372 8.95 7.69 8.26
CA PHE A 372 8.36 7.99 9.55
C PHE A 372 9.35 7.74 10.69
N ARG A 373 9.14 8.43 11.81
CA ARG A 373 9.78 8.17 13.09
C ARG A 373 9.06 7.00 13.79
N PRO A 374 9.73 5.88 14.06
CA PRO A 374 9.07 4.72 14.66
C PRO A 374 8.85 4.93 16.17
N VAL A 375 7.67 4.57 16.65
CA VAL A 375 7.27 4.58 18.06
C VAL A 375 6.79 3.18 18.43
N ARG A 376 7.24 2.63 19.55
CA ARG A 376 6.82 1.30 19.98
C ARG A 376 5.34 1.31 20.38
N CYS A 377 4.57 0.36 19.87
CA CYS A 377 3.18 0.17 20.26
C CYS A 377 2.86 -1.28 20.63
N SER A 378 1.88 -1.47 21.51
CA SER A 378 1.35 -2.78 21.85
C SER A 378 0.54 -3.38 20.70
N GLY A 379 0.53 -4.71 20.58
CA GLY A 379 -0.29 -5.45 19.62
C GLY A 379 0.51 -5.99 18.42
N HIS A 380 -0.18 -6.21 17.30
CA HIS A 380 0.38 -6.84 16.08
C HIS A 380 0.07 -6.04 14.80
N VAL A 381 -0.21 -4.74 14.94
CA VAL A 381 -0.61 -3.85 13.85
C VAL A 381 0.30 -2.63 13.79
N ILE A 382 0.61 -2.18 12.57
CA ILE A 382 1.30 -0.90 12.36
C ILE A 382 0.27 0.21 12.55
N ARG A 383 0.57 1.20 13.38
CA ARG A 383 -0.36 2.31 13.64
C ARG A 383 0.05 3.54 12.83
N LEU A 384 -0.87 4.11 12.06
CA LEU A 384 -0.62 5.29 11.22
C LEU A 384 -1.57 6.42 11.59
N HIS A 385 -1.08 7.65 11.48
CA HIS A 385 -1.92 8.83 11.60
C HIS A 385 -2.86 8.92 10.35
N PRO A 386 -4.19 9.07 10.51
CA PRO A 386 -5.14 9.11 9.39
C PRO A 386 -4.82 10.16 8.30
N MET A 387 -4.11 11.22 8.65
CA MET A 387 -3.66 12.26 7.70
C MET A 387 -2.84 11.71 6.52
N VAL A 388 -2.03 10.66 6.72
CA VAL A 388 -1.16 10.13 5.66
C VAL A 388 -1.81 9.02 4.84
N CYS A 389 -3.01 8.59 5.20
CA CYS A 389 -3.70 7.47 4.55
C CYS A 389 -3.95 7.71 3.06
N GLU A 390 -4.38 8.92 2.68
CA GLU A 390 -4.63 9.22 1.26
C GLU A 390 -3.34 9.25 0.42
N TRP A 391 -2.24 9.71 1.02
CA TRP A 391 -0.92 9.70 0.37
C TRP A 391 -0.45 8.27 0.12
N LEU A 392 -0.63 7.39 1.11
CA LEU A 392 -0.35 5.96 0.99
C LEU A 392 -1.41 5.21 0.16
N ASN A 393 -2.52 5.85 -0.22
CA ASN A 393 -3.70 5.22 -0.80
C ASN A 393 -4.16 4.00 0.01
N ALA A 394 -4.22 4.16 1.33
CA ALA A 394 -4.49 3.11 2.29
C ALA A 394 -5.76 3.44 3.10
N ASP A 395 -6.48 2.40 3.51
CA ASP A 395 -7.57 2.52 4.47
C ASP A 395 -7.38 1.50 5.62
N PHE A 396 -8.36 1.41 6.52
CA PHE A 396 -8.26 0.57 7.71
C PHE A 396 -9.18 -0.66 7.67
N ASP A 397 -9.43 -1.21 6.48
CA ASP A 397 -10.33 -2.36 6.29
C ASP A 397 -9.62 -3.74 6.30
N GLY A 398 -8.29 -3.74 6.44
CA GLY A 398 -7.45 -4.94 6.36
C GLY A 398 -6.17 -4.75 5.56
N ASP A 399 -5.97 -3.56 4.99
CA ASP A 399 -4.76 -3.14 4.31
C ASP A 399 -3.48 -3.45 5.11
N GLN A 400 -2.45 -3.84 4.37
CA GLN A 400 -1.13 -4.14 4.90
C GLN A 400 -0.09 -3.23 4.28
N VAL A 401 0.90 -2.85 5.08
CA VAL A 401 2.04 -2.06 4.61
C VAL A 401 3.34 -2.81 4.87
N ALA A 402 4.30 -2.61 3.97
CA ALA A 402 5.67 -3.03 4.17
C ALA A 402 6.43 -1.93 4.91
N ILE A 403 7.26 -2.32 5.88
CA ILE A 403 8.20 -1.45 6.59
C ILE A 403 9.62 -1.85 6.24
N PHE A 404 10.49 -0.87 6.06
CA PHE A 404 11.91 -1.04 5.80
C PHE A 404 12.67 -0.16 6.79
N LEU A 405 13.67 -0.73 7.44
CA LEU A 405 14.61 0.00 8.30
C LEU A 405 15.90 0.23 7.50
N PRO A 406 16.17 1.47 7.03
CA PRO A 406 17.49 1.84 6.54
C PRO A 406 18.52 1.65 7.65
N VAL A 407 19.63 1.00 7.36
CA VAL A 407 20.69 0.73 8.33
C VAL A 407 21.99 1.48 8.04
N THR A 408 22.08 2.20 6.91
CA THR A 408 23.21 3.07 6.58
C THR A 408 22.89 4.53 6.81
N LYS A 409 23.93 5.36 7.01
CA LYS A 409 23.77 6.81 7.14
C LYS A 409 23.12 7.46 5.92
N ALA A 410 23.52 7.05 4.72
CA ALA A 410 22.90 7.57 3.49
C ALA A 410 21.44 7.15 3.35
N GLY A 411 21.09 5.91 3.73
CA GLY A 411 19.70 5.45 3.74
C GLY A 411 18.83 6.18 4.76
N GLN A 412 19.36 6.44 5.96
CA GLN A 412 18.70 7.26 7.00
C GLN A 412 18.53 8.73 6.55
N HIS A 413 19.57 9.31 5.93
CA HIS A 413 19.52 10.65 5.37
C HIS A 413 18.46 10.77 4.27
N ASP A 414 18.40 9.81 3.34
CA ASP A 414 17.39 9.81 2.29
C ASP A 414 15.98 9.64 2.84
N ALA A 415 15.80 8.78 3.85
CA ALA A 415 14.51 8.65 4.52
C ALA A 415 14.04 10.01 5.07
N GLU A 416 14.90 10.71 5.81
CA GLU A 416 14.59 12.03 6.39
C GLU A 416 14.35 13.11 5.33
N HIS A 417 15.26 13.26 4.38
CA HIS A 417 15.31 14.44 3.51
C HIS A 417 14.68 14.23 2.13
N LYS A 418 14.38 12.98 1.74
CA LYS A 418 13.77 12.67 0.45
C LYS A 418 12.39 12.03 0.58
N LEU A 419 12.08 11.38 1.70
CA LEU A 419 10.86 10.58 1.84
C LEU A 419 9.93 11.01 2.99
N SER A 420 10.31 11.99 3.81
CA SER A 420 9.44 12.58 4.85
C SER A 420 8.24 13.34 4.26
N ILE A 421 7.27 13.68 5.11
CA ILE A 421 6.11 14.48 4.67
C ILE A 421 6.59 15.83 4.13
N LYS A 422 7.54 16.45 4.84
CA LYS A 422 8.18 17.70 4.44
C LYS A 422 8.84 17.57 3.07
N ALA A 423 9.66 16.55 2.84
CA ALA A 423 10.37 16.36 1.57
C ALA A 423 9.43 16.17 0.36
N HIS A 424 8.29 15.51 0.56
CA HIS A 424 7.26 15.39 -0.47
C HIS A 424 6.57 16.73 -0.75
N LEU A 425 6.25 17.52 0.29
CA LEU A 425 5.68 18.87 0.12
C LEU A 425 6.66 19.85 -0.54
N GLU A 426 7.95 19.80 -0.20
CA GLU A 426 8.99 20.61 -0.84
C GLU A 426 9.07 20.34 -2.34
N ARG A 427 8.95 19.06 -2.73
CA ARG A 427 8.97 18.65 -4.14
C ARG A 427 7.68 18.99 -4.86
N GLN A 428 6.54 18.81 -4.20
CA GLN A 428 5.21 19.00 -4.78
C GLN A 428 4.26 19.66 -3.76
N PRO A 429 4.22 21.01 -3.69
CA PRO A 429 3.37 21.74 -2.74
C PRO A 429 1.87 21.45 -2.86
N ASN A 430 1.41 21.07 -4.06
CA ASN A 430 0.00 20.73 -4.31
C ASN A 430 -0.46 19.46 -3.55
N LEU A 431 0.46 18.64 -3.04
CA LEU A 431 0.12 17.47 -2.23
C LEU A 431 -0.51 17.85 -0.88
N LEU A 432 -0.36 19.10 -0.43
CA LEU A 432 -0.98 19.62 0.80
C LEU A 432 -2.49 19.36 0.84
N GLU A 433 -3.18 19.48 -0.30
CA GLU A 433 -4.64 19.28 -0.37
C GLU A 433 -5.06 17.88 0.14
N LYS A 434 -4.19 16.88 -0.05
CA LYS A 434 -4.43 15.50 0.38
C LYS A 434 -4.08 15.24 1.85
N LEU A 435 -3.41 16.17 2.53
CA LEU A 435 -3.15 16.10 3.98
C LEU A 435 -4.22 16.82 4.80
N LEU A 436 -5.08 17.62 4.18
CA LEU A 436 -6.11 18.36 4.91
C LEU A 436 -7.10 17.40 5.60
N PRO A 437 -7.68 17.80 6.75
CA PRO A 437 -8.77 17.08 7.40
C PRO A 437 -9.86 16.60 6.43
N ARG A 438 -10.28 15.34 6.59
CA ARG A 438 -11.37 14.70 5.84
C ARG A 438 -12.33 13.97 6.77
N ASP A 439 -13.39 13.41 6.18
CA ASP A 439 -14.36 12.54 6.86
C ASP A 439 -14.79 13.14 8.21
N GLU A 440 -14.61 12.45 9.33
CA GLU A 440 -15.06 12.89 10.63
C GLU A 440 -14.36 14.18 11.10
N ALA A 441 -13.08 14.36 10.78
CA ALA A 441 -12.34 15.55 11.19
C ALA A 441 -12.86 16.81 10.47
N MET A 442 -13.07 16.74 9.16
CA MET A 442 -13.69 17.84 8.40
C MET A 442 -15.12 18.12 8.90
N TRP A 443 -15.89 17.07 9.19
CA TRP A 443 -17.24 17.22 9.74
C TRP A 443 -17.21 17.97 11.08
N GLY A 444 -16.29 17.61 11.98
CA GLY A 444 -16.15 18.25 13.29
C GLY A 444 -15.73 19.73 13.20
N LEU A 445 -14.82 20.06 12.30
CA LEU A 445 -14.44 21.45 12.04
C LEU A 445 -15.62 22.27 11.51
N ALA A 446 -16.36 21.71 10.55
CA ALA A 446 -17.57 22.32 10.03
C ALA A 446 -18.61 22.52 11.13
N TRP A 447 -18.81 21.53 11.99
CA TRP A 447 -19.73 21.60 13.13
C TRP A 447 -19.38 22.72 14.10
N LEU A 448 -18.11 22.87 14.50
CA LEU A 448 -17.67 23.97 15.35
C LEU A 448 -17.91 25.34 14.71
N SER A 449 -17.68 25.45 13.41
CA SER A 449 -17.83 26.73 12.68
C SER A 449 -19.28 27.22 12.54
N LEU A 450 -20.28 26.37 12.86
CA LEU A 450 -21.68 26.80 12.93
C LEU A 450 -21.91 27.79 14.08
N GLU A 451 -21.08 27.76 15.10
CA GLU A 451 -21.13 28.66 16.26
C GLU A 451 -20.14 29.82 16.12
N GLU A 452 -20.51 30.98 16.65
CA GLU A 452 -19.64 32.17 16.62
C GLU A 452 -18.34 31.93 17.40
N ARG A 453 -18.42 31.23 18.52
CA ARG A 453 -17.24 30.84 19.31
C ARG A 453 -16.25 30.03 18.47
N GLY A 454 -16.72 29.01 17.75
CA GLY A 454 -15.86 28.18 16.90
C GLY A 454 -15.29 28.97 15.72
N ARG A 455 -16.05 29.89 15.12
CA ARG A 455 -15.52 30.79 14.09
C ARG A 455 -14.40 31.68 14.61
N ASN A 456 -14.55 32.23 15.82
CA ASN A 456 -13.52 33.05 16.44
C ASN A 456 -12.26 32.24 16.77
N GLU A 457 -12.41 31.01 17.26
CA GLU A 457 -11.28 30.09 17.47
C GLU A 457 -10.53 29.82 16.16
N PHE A 458 -11.24 29.63 15.05
CA PHE A 458 -10.59 29.51 13.74
C PHE A 458 -9.95 30.83 13.27
N HIS A 459 -10.54 32.00 13.55
CA HIS A 459 -9.91 33.29 13.23
C HIS A 459 -8.55 33.44 13.91
N ASP A 460 -8.48 33.06 15.18
CA ASP A 460 -7.24 33.08 15.96
C ASP A 460 -6.23 32.07 15.41
N LEU A 461 -6.69 30.84 15.10
CA LEU A 461 -5.85 29.77 14.56
C LEU A 461 -5.24 30.12 13.19
N PHE A 462 -5.98 30.78 12.30
CA PHE A 462 -5.48 31.22 10.99
C PHE A 462 -4.88 32.64 11.00
N GLY A 463 -4.86 33.31 12.15
CA GLY A 463 -4.34 34.67 12.33
C GLY A 463 -5.10 35.78 11.58
N LYS A 464 -6.25 35.48 10.97
CA LYS A 464 -7.04 36.41 10.14
C LYS A 464 -8.52 36.07 10.23
N LYS A 465 -9.37 37.09 10.07
CA LYS A 465 -10.82 36.92 10.01
C LYS A 465 -11.20 36.10 8.77
N LEU A 466 -11.91 35.00 8.96
CA LEU A 466 -12.35 34.12 7.89
C LEU A 466 -13.65 34.64 7.28
N HIS A 467 -13.69 34.71 5.95
CA HIS A 467 -14.94 34.92 5.24
C HIS A 467 -15.54 33.56 4.86
N LEU A 468 -16.52 33.10 5.65
CA LEU A 468 -17.23 31.85 5.40
C LEU A 468 -18.50 32.11 4.58
N ALA A 469 -18.40 32.08 3.25
CA ALA A 469 -19.54 32.36 2.36
C ALA A 469 -20.75 31.43 2.64
N ALA A 470 -20.49 30.17 3.00
CA ALA A 470 -21.53 29.19 3.33
C ALA A 470 -22.01 29.27 4.80
N GLY A 471 -21.38 30.11 5.64
CA GLY A 471 -21.65 30.19 7.08
C GLY A 471 -20.97 29.11 7.93
N TYR A 472 -20.24 28.18 7.31
CA TYR A 472 -19.45 27.12 7.95
C TYR A 472 -18.16 26.88 7.16
N LEU A 473 -17.19 26.24 7.82
CA LEU A 473 -15.95 25.78 7.23
C LEU A 473 -16.20 24.57 6.34
N ASN A 474 -15.67 24.61 5.13
CA ASN A 474 -15.72 23.51 4.17
C ASN A 474 -14.32 23.25 3.62
N ARG A 475 -14.19 22.16 2.88
CA ARG A 475 -12.92 21.71 2.29
C ARG A 475 -12.23 22.78 1.43
N SER A 476 -12.99 23.54 0.64
CA SER A 476 -12.40 24.58 -0.23
C SER A 476 -11.82 25.75 0.57
N THR A 477 -12.55 26.23 1.57
CA THR A 477 -12.09 27.29 2.46
C THR A 477 -10.85 26.83 3.22
N LEU A 478 -10.86 25.59 3.74
CA LEU A 478 -9.74 25.01 4.46
C LEU A 478 -8.48 24.93 3.58
N HIS A 479 -8.63 24.46 2.34
CA HIS A 479 -7.53 24.42 1.38
C HIS A 479 -6.97 25.83 1.11
N GLU A 480 -7.83 26.82 0.86
CA GLU A 480 -7.38 28.19 0.64
C GLU A 480 -6.56 28.74 1.82
N GLN A 481 -7.04 28.55 3.07
CA GLN A 481 -6.35 29.05 4.25
C GLN A 481 -5.02 28.33 4.50
N CYS A 482 -4.99 27.00 4.43
CA CYS A 482 -3.75 26.24 4.61
C CYS A 482 -2.73 26.54 3.49
N ARG A 483 -3.19 26.72 2.25
CA ARG A 483 -2.32 27.14 1.15
C ARG A 483 -1.73 28.52 1.38
N ARG A 484 -2.50 29.45 1.95
CA ARG A 484 -1.98 30.77 2.34
C ARG A 484 -0.88 30.63 3.40
N VAL A 485 -1.12 29.85 4.46
CA VAL A 485 -0.12 29.63 5.53
C VAL A 485 1.15 28.98 4.96
N LEU A 486 1.02 28.01 4.06
CA LEU A 486 2.15 27.43 3.36
C LEU A 486 2.99 28.48 2.59
N LEU A 487 2.33 29.46 1.95
CA LEU A 487 3.00 30.50 1.17
C LEU A 487 3.56 31.64 2.04
N GLU A 488 2.91 31.99 3.14
CA GLU A 488 3.29 33.10 4.04
C GLU A 488 4.31 32.67 5.11
N GLU A 489 4.15 31.48 5.70
CA GLU A 489 4.88 31.02 6.89
C GLU A 489 5.74 29.76 6.63
N GLY A 490 5.48 29.03 5.55
CA GLY A 490 6.27 27.87 5.12
C GLY A 490 5.70 26.50 5.51
N ILE A 491 6.46 25.44 5.20
CA ILE A 491 6.00 24.04 5.31
C ILE A 491 5.83 23.61 6.77
N ASP A 492 6.76 23.98 7.64
CA ASP A 492 6.70 23.54 9.04
C ASP A 492 5.46 24.11 9.75
N ALA A 493 5.16 25.40 9.53
CA ALA A 493 3.98 26.05 10.07
C ALA A 493 2.66 25.44 9.56
N VAL A 494 2.57 25.14 8.25
CA VAL A 494 1.34 24.53 7.72
C VAL A 494 1.14 23.10 8.22
N LEU A 495 2.21 22.32 8.44
CA LEU A 495 2.10 20.97 8.98
C LEU A 495 1.59 20.98 10.42
N GLU A 496 2.12 21.86 11.28
CA GLU A 496 1.65 22.04 12.66
C GLU A 496 0.17 22.48 12.71
N LEU A 497 -0.21 23.39 11.80
CA LEU A 497 -1.59 23.84 11.65
C LEU A 497 -2.52 22.68 11.22
N VAL A 498 -2.13 21.91 10.20
CA VAL A 498 -2.93 20.79 9.69
C VAL A 498 -3.10 19.71 10.76
N GLU A 499 -2.03 19.36 11.48
CA GLU A 499 -2.11 18.41 12.60
C GLU A 499 -3.06 18.91 13.71
N SER A 500 -2.98 20.19 14.04
CA SER A 500 -3.90 20.82 15.01
C SER A 500 -5.35 20.76 14.54
N LEU A 501 -5.61 21.04 13.27
CA LEU A 501 -6.95 20.96 12.67
C LEU A 501 -7.51 19.53 12.70
N TRP A 502 -6.68 18.51 12.42
CA TRP A 502 -7.09 17.11 12.55
C TRP A 502 -7.52 16.79 13.99
N ARG A 503 -6.71 17.19 14.98
CA ARG A 503 -7.01 16.96 16.40
C ARG A 503 -8.29 17.66 16.85
N ILE A 504 -8.46 18.95 16.49
CA ILE A 504 -9.65 19.73 16.83
C ILE A 504 -10.89 19.11 16.17
N GLY A 505 -10.80 18.79 14.87
CA GLY A 505 -11.89 18.20 14.11
C GLY A 505 -12.36 16.88 14.69
N PHE A 506 -11.45 15.95 14.96
CA PHE A 506 -11.81 14.66 15.56
C PHE A 506 -12.42 14.80 16.96
N ALA A 507 -11.86 15.67 17.81
CA ALA A 507 -12.40 15.90 19.14
C ALA A 507 -13.82 16.47 19.08
N ALA A 508 -14.06 17.44 18.18
CA ALA A 508 -15.38 18.03 17.96
C ALA A 508 -16.40 17.01 17.42
N ALA A 509 -16.01 16.21 16.43
CA ALA A 509 -16.85 15.14 15.90
C ALA A 509 -17.24 14.15 16.99
N LYS A 510 -16.28 13.67 17.79
CA LYS A 510 -16.54 12.77 18.92
C LYS A 510 -17.48 13.40 19.95
N ALA A 511 -17.21 14.64 20.37
CA ALA A 511 -18.02 15.33 21.40
C ALA A 511 -19.45 15.64 20.92
N SER A 512 -19.64 15.83 19.61
CA SER A 512 -20.96 16.09 19.04
C SER A 512 -21.93 14.93 19.20
N GLY A 513 -21.45 13.68 19.33
CA GLY A 513 -22.30 12.49 19.27
C GLY A 513 -23.03 12.31 17.94
N ALA A 514 -22.55 12.95 16.86
CA ALA A 514 -23.17 12.88 15.55
C ALA A 514 -23.30 11.44 15.08
N SER A 515 -24.52 11.10 14.70
CA SER A 515 -24.89 9.77 14.24
C SER A 515 -25.95 9.93 13.16
N PHE A 516 -26.13 8.87 12.40
CA PHE A 516 -27.11 8.80 11.34
C PHE A 516 -28.43 8.22 11.90
N SER A 517 -29.52 8.99 11.79
CA SER A 517 -30.88 8.47 12.02
C SER A 517 -31.38 7.75 10.77
N LEU A 518 -31.92 6.54 10.93
CA LEU A 518 -32.65 5.83 9.88
C LEU A 518 -34.08 6.35 9.70
N CYS A 519 -34.54 7.26 10.57
CA CYS A 519 -35.91 7.74 10.63
C CYS A 519 -35.94 9.27 10.47
N PRO A 520 -35.69 9.82 9.27
CA PRO A 520 -35.70 11.26 9.09
C PRO A 520 -37.10 11.82 9.40
N LYS A 521 -37.16 12.86 10.25
CA LYS A 521 -38.43 13.52 10.65
C LYS A 521 -38.99 14.27 9.45
N HIS A 522 -40.14 13.80 8.97
CA HIS A 522 -40.80 14.29 7.77
C HIS A 522 -41.69 15.49 8.10
N GLU A 523 -41.11 16.63 8.49
CA GLU A 523 -41.89 17.84 8.79
C GLU A 523 -41.57 18.98 7.82
N ALA A 524 -42.64 19.47 7.17
CA ALA A 524 -42.76 20.61 6.25
C ALA A 524 -42.33 20.41 4.78
N GLY A 525 -43.32 20.12 3.92
CA GLY A 525 -43.21 20.17 2.46
C GLY A 525 -43.07 18.79 1.84
N GLY A 526 -44.17 18.25 1.32
CA GLY A 526 -44.24 16.90 0.79
C GLY A 526 -43.16 16.60 -0.24
N LEU A 527 -42.37 15.56 0.01
CA LEU A 527 -42.01 14.68 -1.09
C LEU A 527 -43.33 14.18 -1.66
N PRO A 528 -43.61 14.31 -2.97
CA PRO A 528 -44.75 13.61 -3.52
C PRO A 528 -44.59 12.14 -3.09
N PRO A 529 -45.61 11.51 -2.48
CA PRO A 529 -45.57 10.06 -2.28
C PRO A 529 -45.21 9.52 -3.64
N ALA A 530 -44.12 8.75 -3.74
CA ALA A 530 -43.56 8.25 -4.98
C ALA A 530 -44.69 8.17 -6.01
N ALA A 531 -44.79 9.16 -6.91
CA ALA A 531 -45.84 9.12 -7.90
C ALA A 531 -45.61 7.75 -8.54
N ILE A 532 -46.64 6.92 -8.59
CA ILE A 532 -46.60 5.47 -8.87
C ILE A 532 -46.54 4.54 -7.64
N ALA A 533 -47.28 4.86 -6.58
CA ALA A 533 -47.90 3.83 -5.72
C ALA A 533 -49.32 3.49 -6.20
N ALA A 534 -49.51 3.07 -7.47
CA ALA A 534 -50.73 2.38 -7.96
C ALA A 534 -50.74 2.07 -9.48
N THR A 535 -49.60 1.77 -10.11
CA THR A 535 -49.66 1.29 -11.51
C THR A 535 -48.82 0.03 -11.63
N PRO A 536 -49.44 -1.13 -12.00
CA PRO A 536 -48.68 -2.31 -12.36
C PRO A 536 -47.75 -1.95 -13.51
N ALA A 537 -46.70 -2.74 -13.71
CA ALA A 537 -45.82 -2.67 -14.87
C ALA A 537 -46.63 -2.84 -16.17
N THR A 538 -47.26 -1.77 -16.65
CA THR A 538 -47.78 -1.67 -18.00
C THR A 538 -46.89 -0.72 -18.77
N THR A 539 -46.28 -1.29 -19.80
CA THR A 539 -45.56 -0.70 -20.92
C THR A 539 -46.24 0.59 -21.40
N THR A 540 -46.00 1.70 -20.70
CA THR A 540 -46.31 3.04 -21.19
C THR A 540 -45.07 3.55 -21.89
N THR A 541 -45.26 4.15 -23.07
CA THR A 541 -44.19 4.60 -23.96
C THR A 541 -43.07 5.31 -23.20
N ALA A 542 -41.86 4.74 -23.26
CA ALA A 542 -40.73 4.96 -22.37
C ALA A 542 -40.17 6.41 -22.31
N THR A 543 -40.72 7.35 -23.07
CA THR A 543 -40.17 8.71 -23.22
C THR A 543 -40.83 9.77 -22.35
N ALA A 544 -42.14 9.67 -22.05
CA ALA A 544 -42.85 10.68 -21.25
C ALA A 544 -42.76 10.41 -19.74
N ALA A 545 -42.80 9.14 -19.33
CA ALA A 545 -42.64 8.74 -17.92
C ALA A 545 -41.20 8.95 -17.41
N SER A 546 -40.19 8.93 -18.29
CA SER A 546 -38.81 9.22 -17.88
C SER A 546 -38.61 10.71 -17.61
N SER A 547 -39.21 11.60 -18.43
CA SER A 547 -39.08 13.05 -18.24
C SER A 547 -39.72 13.56 -16.96
N ASP A 548 -40.82 12.95 -16.51
CA ASP A 548 -41.48 13.34 -15.26
C ASP A 548 -40.67 12.88 -14.03
N ILE A 549 -40.10 11.67 -14.07
CA ILE A 549 -39.22 11.15 -13.01
C ILE A 549 -37.95 12.00 -12.90
N ASP A 550 -37.32 12.35 -14.03
CA ASP A 550 -36.13 13.19 -14.05
C ASP A 550 -36.41 14.57 -13.45
N ARG A 551 -37.55 15.18 -13.79
CA ARG A 551 -37.97 16.47 -13.21
C ARG A 551 -38.21 16.37 -11.70
N ASP A 552 -38.91 15.35 -11.24
CA ASP A 552 -39.19 15.18 -9.81
C ASP A 552 -37.89 14.97 -9.01
N ASN A 553 -36.92 14.24 -9.58
CA ASN A 553 -35.59 14.10 -8.98
C ASN A 553 -34.82 15.42 -8.92
N GLU A 554 -34.89 16.25 -9.98
CA GLU A 554 -34.27 17.57 -9.99
C GLU A 554 -34.86 18.49 -8.91
N ILE A 555 -36.18 18.47 -8.72
CA ILE A 555 -36.87 19.24 -7.66
C ILE A 555 -36.37 18.78 -6.29
N GLN A 556 -36.35 17.47 -6.03
CA GLN A 556 -35.89 16.91 -4.76
C GLN A 556 -34.42 17.20 -4.48
N LEU A 557 -33.57 17.15 -5.51
CA LEU A 557 -32.17 17.54 -5.40
C LEU A 557 -32.02 19.03 -5.08
N ALA A 558 -32.81 19.89 -5.70
CA ALA A 558 -32.81 21.33 -5.43
C ALA A 558 -33.26 21.63 -4.00
N ASP A 559 -34.32 20.97 -3.50
CA ASP A 559 -34.81 21.13 -2.13
C ASP A 559 -33.77 20.68 -1.10
N LEU A 560 -33.16 19.51 -1.33
CA LEU A 560 -32.07 19.02 -0.48
C LEU A 560 -30.85 19.96 -0.54
N ALA A 561 -30.57 20.56 -1.70
CA ALA A 561 -29.50 21.53 -1.89
C ALA A 561 -29.80 22.86 -1.19
N ALA A 562 -31.06 23.23 -1.01
CA ALA A 562 -31.47 24.44 -0.30
C ALA A 562 -31.42 24.28 1.23
N ARG A 563 -31.60 23.06 1.78
CA ARG A 563 -31.59 22.81 3.24
C ARG A 563 -30.28 23.21 3.91
N THR A 564 -30.38 23.93 5.03
CA THR A 564 -29.23 24.42 5.82
C THR A 564 -29.39 24.15 7.32
N ASP A 565 -30.36 23.34 7.68
CA ASP A 565 -30.72 22.96 9.05
C ASP A 565 -29.81 21.85 9.60
N PHE A 566 -28.50 22.11 9.61
CA PHE A 566 -27.46 21.14 10.02
C PHE A 566 -27.61 20.63 11.45
N ARG A 567 -28.34 21.37 12.31
CA ARG A 567 -28.59 20.97 13.69
C ARG A 567 -29.78 20.03 13.85
N ALA A 568 -30.64 19.91 12.85
CA ALA A 568 -31.82 19.03 12.92
C ALA A 568 -31.40 17.58 13.21
N GLU A 569 -32.15 16.88 14.07
CA GLU A 569 -31.82 15.53 14.53
C GLU A 569 -31.96 14.46 13.44
N ASP A 570 -32.64 14.78 12.33
CA ASP A 570 -32.96 13.89 11.22
C ASP A 570 -31.79 13.73 10.23
N LEU A 571 -31.60 14.71 9.35
CA LEU A 571 -30.66 14.72 8.24
C LEU A 571 -29.54 15.75 8.43
N GLY A 572 -29.59 16.54 9.52
CA GLY A 572 -28.60 17.58 9.80
C GLY A 572 -27.14 17.11 9.69
N PRO A 573 -26.75 15.99 10.34
CA PRO A 573 -25.39 15.45 10.25
C PRO A 573 -24.98 15.07 8.82
N GLN A 574 -25.88 14.46 8.05
CA GLN A 574 -25.66 14.00 6.68
C GLN A 574 -25.58 15.17 5.71
N LEU A 575 -26.47 16.15 5.87
CA LEU A 575 -26.45 17.41 5.14
C LEU A 575 -25.13 18.14 5.36
N LEU A 576 -24.68 18.24 6.63
CA LEU A 576 -23.40 18.85 6.94
C LEU A 576 -22.26 18.07 6.31
N ALA A 577 -22.25 16.73 6.41
CA ALA A 577 -21.20 15.88 5.85
C ALA A 577 -21.00 16.08 4.34
N VAL A 578 -22.11 16.09 3.59
CA VAL A 578 -22.11 16.30 2.15
C VAL A 578 -21.70 17.72 1.79
N LYS A 579 -22.24 18.73 2.49
CA LYS A 579 -22.04 20.13 2.11
C LYS A 579 -20.68 20.69 2.53
N CYS A 580 -20.10 20.23 3.63
CA CYS A 580 -18.76 20.62 4.02
C CYS A 580 -17.66 19.86 3.26
N GLY A 581 -18.02 18.79 2.53
CA GLY A 581 -17.09 17.94 1.80
C GLY A 581 -16.37 16.92 2.68
N ALA A 582 -16.94 16.58 3.84
CA ALA A 582 -16.42 15.54 4.72
C ALA A 582 -16.60 14.16 4.10
N ARG A 583 -17.84 13.80 3.73
CA ARG A 583 -18.16 12.50 3.12
C ARG A 583 -19.37 12.60 2.22
N GLY A 584 -19.24 12.00 1.04
CA GLY A 584 -20.32 11.82 0.08
C GLY A 584 -20.71 13.09 -0.67
N ASN A 585 -21.74 12.99 -1.49
CA ASN A 585 -22.28 14.12 -2.25
C ASN A 585 -23.82 14.13 -2.21
N ILE A 586 -24.42 15.20 -2.74
CA ILE A 586 -25.87 15.40 -2.66
C ILE A 586 -26.66 14.37 -3.46
N ASN A 587 -26.11 13.90 -4.58
CA ASN A 587 -26.73 12.85 -5.39
C ASN A 587 -26.75 11.51 -4.64
N GLN A 588 -25.70 11.21 -3.87
CA GLN A 588 -25.66 10.01 -3.01
C GLN A 588 -26.66 10.11 -1.86
N LEU A 589 -26.81 11.28 -1.25
CA LEU A 589 -27.82 11.52 -0.22
C LEU A 589 -29.24 11.45 -0.81
N ALA A 590 -29.47 11.97 -2.01
CA ALA A 590 -30.76 11.84 -2.70
C ALA A 590 -31.05 10.38 -3.08
N ALA A 591 -30.08 9.64 -3.60
CA ALA A 591 -30.25 8.21 -3.90
C ALA A 591 -30.55 7.37 -2.65
N LEU A 592 -30.03 7.79 -1.49
CA LEU A 592 -30.35 7.18 -0.19
C LEU A 592 -31.81 7.41 0.21
N LEU A 593 -32.34 8.61 -0.02
CA LEU A 593 -33.66 9.04 0.47
C LEU A 593 -34.80 8.81 -0.53
N PHE A 594 -34.62 9.21 -1.79
CA PHE A 594 -35.71 9.39 -2.74
C PHE A 594 -35.63 8.48 -3.98
N GLY A 595 -34.44 8.02 -4.36
CA GLY A 595 -34.24 7.17 -5.54
C GLY A 595 -33.85 7.99 -6.78
N GLY A 596 -34.48 7.72 -7.92
CA GLY A 596 -34.32 8.54 -9.13
C GLY A 596 -33.17 8.18 -10.06
N ARG A 597 -32.45 7.11 -9.76
CA ARG A 597 -31.28 6.71 -10.54
C ARG A 597 -31.69 5.87 -11.75
N ALA A 598 -31.31 6.30 -12.95
CA ALA A 598 -31.38 5.46 -14.14
C ALA A 598 -30.36 4.32 -14.05
N LEU A 599 -30.84 3.09 -14.25
CA LEU A 599 -30.09 1.85 -14.28
C LEU A 599 -30.17 1.24 -15.67
N THR A 600 -29.11 0.54 -16.06
CA THR A 600 -29.07 -0.24 -17.28
C THR A 600 -29.17 -1.72 -16.92
N SER A 601 -30.30 -2.34 -17.25
CA SER A 601 -30.55 -3.77 -17.04
C SER A 601 -29.62 -4.64 -17.92
N SER A 602 -29.62 -5.96 -17.72
CA SER A 602 -28.82 -6.91 -18.49
C SER A 602 -29.19 -6.98 -19.98
N ASP A 603 -30.41 -6.60 -20.33
CA ASP A 603 -30.94 -6.50 -21.70
C ASP A 603 -30.76 -5.11 -22.33
N ASP A 604 -29.90 -4.27 -21.73
CA ASP A 604 -29.65 -2.87 -22.09
C ASP A 604 -30.88 -1.95 -22.05
N SER A 605 -31.99 -2.43 -21.47
CA SER A 605 -33.14 -1.58 -21.16
C SER A 605 -32.82 -0.62 -20.01
N ARG A 606 -33.43 0.57 -20.04
CA ARG A 606 -33.31 1.56 -18.96
C ARG A 606 -34.43 1.37 -17.96
N LEU A 607 -34.06 1.15 -16.71
CA LEU A 607 -34.97 1.06 -15.57
C LEU A 607 -34.67 2.20 -14.59
N PHE A 608 -35.69 2.90 -14.12
CA PHE A 608 -35.52 3.95 -13.12
C PHE A 608 -35.80 3.39 -11.73
N MET A 609 -34.84 3.56 -10.81
CA MET A 609 -35.10 3.32 -9.39
C MET A 609 -36.13 4.33 -8.90
N ARG A 610 -37.30 3.87 -8.47
CA ARG A 610 -38.37 4.73 -7.97
C ARG A 610 -38.27 4.97 -6.47
N ARG A 611 -37.46 4.16 -5.77
CA ARG A 611 -37.30 4.16 -4.32
C ARG A 611 -35.85 4.46 -3.95
N GLY A 612 -35.67 5.23 -2.88
CA GLY A 612 -34.38 5.39 -2.23
C GLY A 612 -33.96 4.12 -1.48
N TYR A 613 -32.67 3.98 -1.21
CA TYR A 613 -32.15 2.81 -0.48
C TYR A 613 -32.76 2.63 0.92
N LEU A 614 -33.22 3.71 1.56
CA LEU A 614 -33.87 3.65 2.87
C LEU A 614 -35.24 2.95 2.83
N ALA A 615 -35.99 3.12 1.74
CA ALA A 615 -37.31 2.50 1.56
C ALA A 615 -37.22 1.02 1.12
N GLY A 616 -36.02 0.55 0.77
CA GLY A 616 -35.79 -0.77 0.19
C GLY A 616 -36.10 -0.82 -1.31
N LEU A 617 -35.34 -1.66 -2.02
CA LEU A 617 -35.52 -1.89 -3.45
C LEU A 617 -36.46 -3.07 -3.68
N SER A 618 -37.29 -2.98 -4.73
CA SER A 618 -37.99 -4.16 -5.26
C SER A 618 -37.00 -5.17 -5.85
N TYR A 619 -37.46 -6.41 -6.05
CA TYR A 619 -36.64 -7.45 -6.68
C TYR A 619 -36.12 -7.01 -8.06
N GLU A 620 -36.98 -6.43 -8.91
CA GLU A 620 -36.61 -5.98 -10.25
C GLU A 620 -35.57 -4.84 -10.21
N GLU A 621 -35.76 -3.84 -9.35
CA GLU A 621 -34.81 -2.75 -9.15
C GLU A 621 -33.47 -3.27 -8.63
N TRP A 622 -33.48 -4.25 -7.71
CA TRP A 622 -32.27 -4.84 -7.16
C TRP A 622 -31.49 -5.62 -8.23
N VAL A 623 -32.18 -6.44 -9.03
CA VAL A 623 -31.55 -7.19 -10.14
C VAL A 623 -30.96 -6.24 -11.17
N ALA A 624 -31.68 -5.19 -11.55
CA ALA A 624 -31.18 -4.16 -12.47
C ALA A 624 -29.97 -3.40 -11.88
N ALA A 625 -30.01 -3.05 -10.60
CA ALA A 625 -28.91 -2.35 -9.93
C ALA A 625 -27.67 -3.24 -9.82
N ALA A 626 -27.85 -4.52 -9.54
CA ALA A 626 -26.77 -5.51 -9.53
C ALA A 626 -26.15 -5.61 -10.92
N ALA A 627 -26.94 -5.83 -11.97
CA ALA A 627 -26.44 -5.93 -13.35
C ALA A 627 -25.66 -4.69 -13.80
N ASP A 628 -26.20 -3.48 -13.56
CA ASP A 628 -25.52 -2.21 -13.86
C ASP A 628 -24.19 -2.08 -13.09
N THR A 629 -24.20 -2.41 -11.80
CA THR A 629 -23.01 -2.34 -10.94
C THR A 629 -21.92 -3.31 -11.41
N TRP A 630 -22.27 -4.56 -11.72
CA TRP A 630 -21.33 -5.54 -12.25
C TRP A 630 -20.70 -5.07 -13.57
N ARG A 631 -21.51 -4.55 -14.50
CA ARG A 631 -21.02 -4.01 -15.77
C ARG A 631 -20.03 -2.87 -15.55
N ARG A 632 -20.35 -1.92 -14.68
CA ARG A 632 -19.47 -0.79 -14.34
C ARG A 632 -18.18 -1.24 -13.65
N PHE A 633 -18.26 -2.27 -12.80
CA PHE A 633 -17.09 -2.82 -12.14
C PHE A 633 -16.12 -3.46 -13.15
N VAL A 634 -16.63 -4.19 -14.15
CA VAL A 634 -15.81 -4.72 -15.25
C VAL A 634 -15.17 -3.60 -16.05
N GLN A 635 -15.93 -2.57 -16.43
CA GLN A 635 -15.39 -1.41 -17.14
C GLN A 635 -14.29 -0.68 -16.34
N PHE A 636 -14.46 -0.58 -15.02
CA PHE A 636 -13.46 -0.02 -14.12
C PHE A 636 -12.19 -0.87 -14.10
N GLN A 637 -12.29 -2.19 -13.98
CA GLN A 637 -11.15 -3.11 -14.03
C GLN A 637 -10.39 -3.02 -15.35
N GLU A 638 -11.10 -3.08 -16.49
CA GLU A 638 -10.46 -2.93 -17.81
C GLU A 638 -9.73 -1.58 -17.96
N SER A 639 -10.34 -0.51 -17.44
CA SER A 639 -9.72 0.82 -17.48
C SER A 639 -8.46 0.87 -16.62
N TRP A 640 -8.49 0.20 -15.46
CA TRP A 640 -7.36 0.11 -14.54
C TRP A 640 -6.19 -0.70 -15.12
N GLU A 641 -6.48 -1.83 -15.78
CA GLU A 641 -5.48 -2.64 -16.50
C GLU A 641 -4.82 -1.83 -17.62
N ARG A 642 -5.60 -1.14 -18.47
CA ARG A 642 -5.06 -0.26 -19.52
C ARG A 642 -4.19 0.87 -18.96
N MET A 643 -4.58 1.46 -17.83
CA MET A 643 -3.78 2.48 -17.15
C MET A 643 -2.44 1.91 -16.67
N ALA A 644 -2.44 0.71 -16.08
CA ALA A 644 -1.21 0.04 -15.63
C ALA A 644 -0.27 -0.28 -16.80
N GLU A 645 -0.79 -0.82 -17.90
CA GLU A 645 -0.02 -1.09 -19.13
C GLU A 645 0.57 0.20 -19.73
N THR A 646 -0.21 1.28 -19.75
CA THR A 646 0.25 2.58 -20.26
C THR A 646 1.38 3.14 -19.40
N ALA A 647 1.24 3.07 -18.07
CA ALA A 647 2.27 3.51 -17.14
C ALA A 647 3.57 2.71 -17.31
N HIS A 648 3.48 1.38 -17.45
CA HIS A 648 4.63 0.53 -17.73
C HIS A 648 5.34 0.91 -19.04
N THR A 649 4.58 1.15 -20.10
CA THR A 649 5.13 1.51 -21.41
C THR A 649 5.85 2.87 -21.37
N GLN A 650 5.27 3.87 -20.69
CA GLN A 650 5.88 5.18 -20.53
C GLN A 650 7.20 5.13 -19.74
N MET A 651 7.30 4.27 -18.72
CA MET A 651 8.53 4.08 -17.96
C MET A 651 9.65 3.42 -18.78
N GLU A 652 9.33 2.63 -19.80
CA GLU A 652 10.31 1.95 -20.67
C GLU A 652 10.78 2.82 -21.85
N ALA A 653 10.13 3.96 -22.09
CA ALA A 653 10.35 4.86 -23.22
C ALA A 653 11.59 5.77 -23.09
N GLY A 654 12.66 5.34 -22.40
CA GLY A 654 13.92 6.09 -22.39
C GLY A 654 14.60 6.12 -23.77
N ASP A 655 15.28 7.20 -24.16
CA ASP A 655 15.95 7.30 -25.47
C ASP A 655 17.27 6.52 -25.59
N HIS A 656 17.61 5.73 -24.58
CA HIS A 656 18.88 4.99 -24.53
C HIS A 656 18.77 3.62 -25.20
N TYR A 657 19.77 3.31 -26.04
CA TYR A 657 19.89 2.06 -26.78
C TYR A 657 21.08 1.20 -26.32
N GLY A 658 21.56 1.40 -25.08
CA GLY A 658 22.54 0.53 -24.43
C GLY A 658 22.05 -0.91 -24.33
N VAL A 659 22.98 -1.86 -24.15
CA VAL A 659 22.71 -3.29 -24.06
C VAL A 659 21.67 -3.60 -22.98
N PHE A 660 21.79 -3.02 -21.78
CA PHE A 660 20.83 -3.22 -20.69
C PHE A 660 19.45 -2.62 -20.99
N ALA A 661 19.41 -1.42 -21.59
CA ALA A 661 18.15 -0.80 -22.00
C ALA A 661 17.40 -1.64 -23.04
N ARG A 662 18.13 -2.18 -24.04
CA ARG A 662 17.57 -3.12 -25.02
C ARG A 662 17.14 -4.44 -24.38
N ALA A 663 17.91 -4.95 -23.40
CA ALA A 663 17.59 -6.18 -22.71
C ALA A 663 16.28 -6.07 -21.91
N ARG A 664 16.05 -4.93 -21.22
CA ARG A 664 14.80 -4.68 -20.46
C ARG A 664 13.55 -4.63 -21.35
N ARG A 665 13.67 -4.13 -22.59
CA ARG A 665 12.57 -4.12 -23.58
C ARG A 665 12.35 -5.45 -24.28
N SER A 666 13.23 -6.42 -24.08
CA SER A 666 13.17 -7.70 -24.78
C SER A 666 12.45 -8.74 -23.92
N SER A 667 11.55 -9.51 -24.53
CA SER A 667 11.00 -10.72 -23.91
C SER A 667 12.05 -11.83 -23.76
N ARG A 668 13.19 -11.71 -24.44
CA ARG A 668 14.32 -12.65 -24.41
C ARG A 668 15.64 -11.91 -24.20
N PRO A 669 15.92 -11.39 -23.00
CA PRO A 669 17.12 -10.60 -22.71
C PRO A 669 18.43 -11.35 -22.99
N GLY A 670 18.47 -12.68 -22.78
CA GLY A 670 19.64 -13.50 -23.10
C GLY A 670 20.11 -13.36 -24.57
N VAL A 671 19.17 -13.19 -25.52
CA VAL A 671 19.49 -12.93 -26.94
C VAL A 671 20.19 -11.59 -27.12
N VAL A 672 19.75 -10.56 -26.39
CA VAL A 672 20.34 -9.22 -26.48
C VAL A 672 21.78 -9.23 -25.97
N PHE A 673 22.03 -9.85 -24.82
CA PHE A 673 23.38 -9.97 -24.25
C PHE A 673 24.29 -10.83 -25.12
N ALA A 674 23.78 -11.94 -25.65
CA ALA A 674 24.56 -12.78 -26.54
C ALA A 674 24.94 -12.03 -27.83
N ARG A 675 24.01 -11.28 -28.43
CA ARG A 675 24.31 -10.47 -29.62
C ARG A 675 25.33 -9.37 -29.32
N ALA A 676 25.21 -8.70 -28.18
CA ALA A 676 26.18 -7.71 -27.72
C ALA A 676 27.58 -8.33 -27.55
N ALA A 677 27.65 -9.55 -27.02
CA ALA A 677 28.91 -10.28 -26.85
C ALA A 677 29.58 -10.69 -28.18
N VAL A 678 28.80 -11.12 -29.19
CA VAL A 678 29.34 -11.38 -30.56
C VAL A 678 29.96 -10.11 -31.14
N ASN A 679 29.25 -8.99 -30.99
CA ASN A 679 29.67 -7.71 -31.54
C ASN A 679 30.78 -7.02 -30.73
N ARG A 680 31.15 -7.59 -29.57
CA ARG A 680 32.05 -6.96 -28.58
C ARG A 680 31.60 -5.55 -28.20
N GLU A 681 30.28 -5.39 -28.03
CA GLU A 681 29.69 -4.12 -27.60
C GLU A 681 30.15 -3.77 -26.19
N VAL A 682 30.25 -2.47 -25.95
CA VAL A 682 30.53 -1.88 -24.64
C VAL A 682 29.32 -1.03 -24.28
N ASP A 683 28.66 -1.37 -23.17
CA ASP A 683 27.55 -0.57 -22.65
C ASP A 683 28.12 0.55 -21.76
N PRO A 684 27.92 1.83 -22.13
CA PRO A 684 28.40 2.97 -21.35
C PRO A 684 27.59 3.21 -20.06
N LEU A 685 26.51 2.44 -19.82
CA LEU A 685 25.56 2.65 -18.73
C LEU A 685 25.03 4.08 -18.73
N ALA A 686 24.54 4.52 -19.89
CA ALA A 686 24.06 5.88 -20.10
C ALA A 686 22.78 6.17 -19.30
N ASP A 687 21.96 5.16 -19.07
CA ASP A 687 20.72 5.29 -18.30
C ASP A 687 20.95 4.95 -16.81
N ILE A 688 20.23 5.66 -15.96
CA ILE A 688 20.39 5.59 -14.51
C ILE A 688 19.98 4.23 -13.92
N ASP A 689 18.98 3.56 -14.50
CA ASP A 689 18.51 2.26 -14.02
C ASP A 689 19.58 1.19 -14.24
N SER A 690 20.29 1.24 -15.38
CA SER A 690 21.43 0.36 -15.66
C SER A 690 22.59 0.64 -14.71
N ARG A 691 22.88 1.91 -14.42
CA ARG A 691 23.94 2.28 -13.44
C ARG A 691 23.61 1.74 -12.06
N LEU A 692 22.39 1.98 -11.56
CA LEU A 692 21.93 1.49 -10.27
C LEU A 692 21.92 -0.05 -10.22
N PHE A 693 21.46 -0.70 -11.29
CA PHE A 693 21.45 -2.16 -11.38
C PHE A 693 22.87 -2.74 -11.34
N VAL A 694 23.81 -2.15 -12.06
CA VAL A 694 25.21 -2.63 -12.10
C VAL A 694 25.95 -2.30 -10.81
N GLY A 695 25.59 -1.23 -10.10
CA GLY A 695 26.30 -0.77 -8.91
C GLY A 695 27.29 0.36 -9.19
N VAL A 696 26.96 1.18 -10.19
CA VAL A 696 27.67 2.40 -10.59
C VAL A 696 26.86 3.60 -10.10
N PRO A 697 27.49 4.65 -9.54
CA PRO A 697 26.77 5.81 -9.04
C PRO A 697 26.06 6.55 -10.19
N PRO A 698 24.90 7.19 -9.94
CA PRO A 698 24.18 7.96 -10.95
C PRO A 698 25.06 9.11 -11.50
N LEU A 699 24.85 9.49 -12.76
CA LEU A 699 25.43 10.71 -13.31
C LEU A 699 24.63 11.88 -12.73
N ILE A 700 25.24 12.63 -11.80
CA ILE A 700 24.62 13.81 -11.18
C ILE A 700 24.75 15.01 -12.11
#